data_AF-A0A8X7NBV3-F1
#
_entry.id   AF-A0A8X7NBV3-F1
#
_cell.length_a   1.000
_cell.length_b   1.000
_cell.length_c   1.000
_cell.angle_alpha   90.00
_cell.angle_beta   90.00
_cell.angle_gamma   90.00
#
_symmetry.space_group_name_H-M   'P 1'
#
loop_
_entity.id
_entity.type
_entity.pdbx_description
1 polymer ?
#
loop_
_entity_poly.entity_id
_entity_poly.type
_entity_poly.pdbx_seq_one_letter_code
_entity_poly.pdbx_strand_id
1 'polypeptide(L)'
;MESASTALAGANSPQQGKEDLPAAHDLSDSALGFTSLSKKSSSFVLGTRDIHFTDAYGRAVLLHGVNVSSSSKLPYPSSVGDGGEITFVGRPFPLSEANLHLARLREWGYSTIRLLCTWEALQPSTPQETDQSYIAYLHALLSEYLPKFGMRAFVCAHQDVWSRACGGSGAPGWTLELVGLDEGGFARTGAAYNHQVEVERSRNGEGVKMDRREKLGPFVWPSGYQKLAAATMATVFWAGDTFAYKIRVPRSWAPGYSFAPDAEASKEGEEEMVGLQTFLQDAYLKAFGELADAVGGLESVLGFEVMNEPHRGFVNLHSFDEWDYDTDLHIGYVPSFLQAVALGEGHAQLVPFYVKSFPFPTTLSHYTLIEPPAPSPSSSSNAPLWRLDGPTRGQCLWRMHDVWAWDEGRHQHEFGLWERVAHWNCNLRGHLSVKEAFTGKAVALRADYFEYDPRLTTSQGEDDGAGTKRRRIEWYRDCYAPLVSKFADRIRKKHPHLHIFYEPIPNEFIPPWRDATSSSAEGAKAKTVEERNEEAEALEELEHAAKLQTYSHSRSRHLIDTPRPAGSVFAPHFYDLNVLFNKAAGAMSVNVQGLSRGMFFARALYFGAKGPYRNYVTQISNLISNAHLSLGRGPTVIGEVGIPFDINSHYAFKTGDYRVQSRLMDALICAMEGSWASFTLWNLCPDNTIENGNAEDFSLMTLSESAQDRLNKRGLAGDELYRYGRCLDAVIRPYAVKIAGVPLSTSFERASLSFNLVWANSSSWPLQNPSGGELGNVDRTKLTEIFWPRYHYEGRTIEVEVSDGEWWIDEKKQSLYILHSEARPGFKHSLSIRVKGMPAPSGRSTIDVLVIGLVLGTLAVLLYGLDRFLIREAGLGQR
;
A
#
# COMPACT_ATOMS: atom_id res chain seq x y z
N MET A 1 -51.33 -34.91 -0.66
CA MET A 1 -52.16 -34.52 -1.82
C MET A 1 -51.27 -33.76 -2.78
N GLU A 2 -51.33 -34.17 -4.04
CA GLU A 2 -50.38 -33.94 -5.13
C GLU A 2 -50.32 -32.50 -5.68
N SER A 3 -49.26 -32.29 -6.48
CA SER A 3 -49.06 -31.30 -7.56
C SER A 3 -48.63 -29.87 -7.12
N ALA A 4 -47.65 -29.21 -7.73
CA ALA A 4 -47.07 -29.38 -9.06
C ALA A 4 -45.56 -29.11 -9.08
N SER A 5 -44.80 -30.13 -9.48
CA SER A 5 -43.47 -30.01 -10.06
C SER A 5 -43.66 -29.55 -11.51
N THR A 6 -43.19 -28.35 -11.86
CA THR A 6 -43.05 -27.93 -13.26
C THR A 6 -41.58 -27.84 -13.59
N ALA A 7 -41.11 -28.83 -14.35
CA ALA A 7 -39.81 -28.88 -14.97
C ALA A 7 -39.64 -27.72 -15.97
N LEU A 8 -38.48 -27.06 -15.94
CA LEU A 8 -38.01 -26.17 -17.00
C LEU A 8 -36.72 -26.75 -17.58
N ALA A 9 -36.84 -27.16 -18.84
CA ALA A 9 -35.76 -27.71 -19.66
C ALA A 9 -34.78 -26.59 -20.08
N GLY A 10 -33.50 -26.81 -19.75
CA GLY A 10 -32.35 -25.99 -20.10
C GLY A 10 -31.10 -26.68 -19.54
N ALA A 11 -30.76 -27.84 -20.12
CA ALA A 11 -29.54 -28.64 -19.91
C ALA A 11 -29.05 -28.83 -18.45
N ASN A 12 -29.87 -29.45 -17.60
CA ASN A 12 -29.35 -30.28 -16.50
C ASN A 12 -29.32 -31.74 -17.01
N SER A 13 -28.17 -32.21 -17.49
CA SER A 13 -27.98 -33.63 -17.84
C SER A 13 -26.92 -34.25 -16.91
N PRO A 14 -27.03 -35.56 -16.57
CA PRO A 14 -26.22 -36.19 -15.53
C PRO A 14 -24.74 -36.26 -15.93
N GLN A 15 -23.88 -35.72 -15.06
CA GLN A 15 -22.47 -35.42 -15.27
C GLN A 15 -21.53 -36.60 -14.95
N GLN A 16 -21.57 -37.68 -15.74
CA GLN A 16 -20.59 -38.75 -15.53
C GLN A 16 -19.18 -38.25 -15.93
N GLY A 17 -18.29 -38.04 -14.96
CA GLY A 17 -16.90 -37.59 -15.13
C GLY A 17 -16.64 -36.10 -14.85
N LYS A 18 -17.64 -35.21 -14.91
CA LYS A 18 -17.45 -33.75 -14.67
C LYS A 18 -17.51 -33.35 -13.19
N GLU A 19 -17.99 -34.24 -12.31
CA GLU A 19 -18.13 -34.01 -10.86
C GLU A 19 -16.79 -33.81 -10.14
N ASP A 20 -15.68 -34.27 -10.72
CA ASP A 20 -14.34 -34.21 -10.11
C ASP A 20 -13.63 -32.86 -10.29
N LEU A 21 -14.20 -31.91 -11.05
CA LEU A 21 -13.57 -30.61 -11.24
C LEU A 21 -13.55 -29.79 -9.93
N PRO A 22 -12.43 -29.14 -9.60
CA PRO A 22 -12.32 -28.27 -8.43
C PRO A 22 -13.11 -26.98 -8.66
N ALA A 23 -13.46 -26.27 -7.58
CA ALA A 23 -14.16 -25.00 -7.73
C ALA A 23 -13.34 -23.99 -8.54
N ALA A 24 -14.03 -23.07 -9.23
CA ALA A 24 -13.43 -22.09 -10.12
C ALA A 24 -12.33 -21.25 -9.44
N HIS A 25 -12.55 -20.84 -8.20
CA HIS A 25 -11.61 -20.03 -7.41
C HIS A 25 -10.68 -20.89 -6.53
N ASP A 26 -10.56 -22.19 -6.79
CA ASP A 26 -9.55 -23.05 -6.18
C ASP A 26 -8.19 -22.86 -6.86
N LEU A 27 -7.20 -22.45 -6.07
CA LEU A 27 -5.83 -22.23 -6.53
C LEU A 27 -4.86 -23.33 -6.07
N SER A 28 -5.33 -24.47 -5.58
CA SER A 28 -4.44 -25.61 -5.29
C SER A 28 -3.64 -26.05 -6.52
N ASP A 29 -2.47 -26.64 -6.32
CA ASP A 29 -1.60 -27.22 -7.34
C ASP A 29 -2.38 -28.15 -8.26
N SER A 30 -3.25 -29.00 -7.70
CA SER A 30 -4.10 -29.91 -8.46
C SER A 30 -5.09 -29.14 -9.36
N ALA A 31 -5.71 -28.07 -8.84
CA ALA A 31 -6.59 -27.21 -9.62
C ALA A 31 -5.84 -26.41 -10.69
N LEU A 32 -4.58 -26.06 -10.46
CA LEU A 32 -3.76 -25.33 -11.43
C LEU A 32 -3.01 -26.24 -12.41
N GLY A 33 -3.03 -27.56 -12.21
CA GLY A 33 -2.35 -28.53 -13.08
C GLY A 33 -0.87 -28.73 -12.78
N PHE A 34 -0.39 -28.27 -11.62
CA PHE A 34 0.95 -28.55 -11.14
C PHE A 34 1.00 -29.97 -10.53
N THR A 35 1.92 -30.82 -10.99
CA THR A 35 1.96 -32.26 -10.61
C THR A 35 3.24 -32.60 -9.85
N SER A 36 3.28 -33.76 -9.18
CA SER A 36 4.49 -34.26 -8.47
C SER A 36 5.76 -34.34 -9.34
N LEU A 37 5.60 -34.54 -10.66
CA LEU A 37 6.72 -34.53 -11.61
C LEU A 37 7.24 -33.11 -11.87
N SER A 38 6.37 -32.10 -11.81
CA SER A 38 6.73 -30.68 -11.92
C SER A 38 7.33 -30.13 -10.60
N LYS A 39 7.08 -30.81 -9.46
CA LYS A 39 7.69 -30.49 -8.14
C LYS A 39 9.22 -30.56 -8.10
N LYS A 40 9.85 -31.33 -9.01
CA LYS A 40 11.32 -31.38 -9.15
C LYS A 40 11.90 -30.20 -9.95
N SER A 41 11.04 -29.43 -10.62
CA SER A 41 11.40 -28.35 -11.54
C SER A 41 10.87 -27.01 -11.06
N SER A 42 11.09 -26.62 -9.79
CA SER A 42 10.79 -25.26 -9.30
C SER A 42 9.42 -24.67 -9.70
N SER A 43 8.37 -25.50 -9.93
CA SER A 43 7.17 -25.09 -10.69
C SER A 43 5.91 -24.94 -9.81
N PHE A 44 6.08 -24.55 -8.55
CA PHE A 44 4.95 -24.46 -7.60
C PHE A 44 4.18 -23.14 -7.69
N VAL A 45 4.60 -22.21 -8.55
CA VAL A 45 4.08 -20.84 -8.57
C VAL A 45 3.45 -20.56 -9.93
N LEU A 46 2.41 -19.73 -9.91
CA LEU A 46 1.77 -19.20 -11.11
C LEU A 46 2.84 -18.67 -12.08
N GLY A 47 2.76 -19.11 -13.33
CA GLY A 47 3.56 -18.52 -14.39
C GLY A 47 3.11 -17.07 -14.63
N THR A 48 3.88 -16.34 -15.42
CA THR A 48 3.49 -15.02 -15.91
C THR A 48 3.59 -15.01 -17.42
N ARG A 49 2.61 -14.37 -18.07
CA ARG A 49 2.62 -14.14 -19.51
C ARG A 49 1.91 -12.84 -19.79
N ASP A 50 2.57 -11.98 -20.56
CA ASP A 50 2.07 -10.65 -20.82
C ASP A 50 1.71 -9.92 -19.50
N ILE A 51 0.44 -9.54 -19.29
CA ILE A 51 -0.06 -8.86 -18.09
C ILE A 51 -0.78 -9.79 -17.11
N HIS A 52 -0.76 -11.10 -17.33
CA HIS A 52 -1.53 -12.06 -16.55
C HIS A 52 -0.65 -13.08 -15.83
N PHE A 53 -1.15 -13.56 -14.70
CA PHE A 53 -0.71 -14.83 -14.14
C PHE A 53 -1.23 -15.99 -15.00
N THR A 54 -0.52 -17.11 -14.97
CA THR A 54 -0.91 -18.31 -15.71
C THR A 54 -0.82 -19.57 -14.88
N ASP A 55 -1.76 -20.48 -15.07
CA ASP A 55 -1.66 -21.83 -14.51
C ASP A 55 -0.81 -22.76 -15.38
N ALA A 56 -0.68 -24.05 -15.01
CA ALA A 56 0.14 -25.01 -15.74
C ALA A 56 -0.38 -25.30 -17.17
N TYR A 57 -1.65 -25.04 -17.42
CA TYR A 57 -2.29 -25.18 -18.73
C TYR A 57 -2.05 -23.94 -19.62
N GLY A 58 -1.47 -22.88 -19.06
CA GLY A 58 -1.26 -21.60 -19.72
C GLY A 58 -2.50 -20.70 -19.72
N ARG A 59 -3.55 -21.02 -18.96
CA ARG A 59 -4.76 -20.17 -18.88
C ARG A 59 -4.45 -18.89 -18.12
N ALA A 60 -5.05 -17.77 -18.52
CA ALA A 60 -4.94 -16.53 -17.76
C ALA A 60 -5.67 -16.67 -16.42
N VAL A 61 -5.00 -16.32 -15.32
CA VAL A 61 -5.53 -16.39 -13.95
C VAL A 61 -5.69 -14.98 -13.39
N LEU A 62 -6.90 -14.64 -12.95
CA LEU A 62 -7.19 -13.37 -12.28
C LEU A 62 -7.30 -13.60 -10.76
N LEU A 63 -6.48 -12.91 -9.98
CA LEU A 63 -6.43 -13.07 -8.53
C LEU A 63 -7.31 -12.01 -7.87
N HIS A 64 -8.42 -12.45 -7.30
CA HIS A 64 -9.21 -11.66 -6.35
C HIS A 64 -8.82 -12.08 -4.93
N GLY A 65 -8.33 -11.13 -4.16
CA GLY A 65 -7.85 -11.38 -2.82
C GLY A 65 -8.27 -10.34 -1.78
N VAL A 66 -7.80 -10.57 -0.56
CA VAL A 66 -7.98 -9.67 0.59
C VAL A 66 -6.70 -9.54 1.40
N ASN A 67 -6.52 -8.40 2.05
CA ASN A 67 -5.50 -8.21 3.07
C ASN A 67 -5.94 -8.86 4.38
N VAL A 68 -5.07 -9.67 4.99
CA VAL A 68 -5.33 -10.36 6.25
C VAL A 68 -4.12 -10.21 7.17
N SER A 69 -4.16 -9.38 8.20
CA SER A 69 -5.16 -8.32 8.42
C SER A 69 -4.54 -7.17 9.22
N SER A 70 -5.23 -6.04 9.34
CA SER A 70 -4.79 -4.93 10.20
C SER A 70 -4.60 -5.32 11.67
N SER A 71 -5.21 -6.41 12.16
CA SER A 71 -4.96 -6.90 13.53
C SER A 71 -3.52 -7.39 13.71
N SER A 72 -2.81 -7.71 12.62
CA SER A 72 -1.40 -8.13 12.63
C SER A 72 -0.42 -6.97 12.78
N LYS A 73 -0.90 -5.71 12.74
CA LYS A 73 -0.08 -4.51 12.95
C LYS A 73 0.36 -4.35 14.41
N LEU A 74 -0.37 -4.92 15.37
CA LEU A 74 -0.14 -4.74 16.80
C LEU A 74 -0.08 -6.08 17.55
N PRO A 75 0.81 -6.23 18.55
CA PRO A 75 0.90 -7.43 19.36
C PRO A 75 -0.28 -7.57 20.33
N TYR A 76 -0.29 -8.67 21.09
CA TYR A 76 -1.07 -8.86 22.31
C TYR A 76 -0.12 -9.00 23.53
N PRO A 77 -0.33 -8.24 24.63
CA PRO A 77 -1.12 -7.00 24.68
C PRO A 77 -0.52 -5.93 23.75
N SER A 78 -1.33 -4.97 23.31
CA SER A 78 -0.92 -3.94 22.33
C SER A 78 -0.04 -2.82 22.92
N SER A 79 -0.03 -2.68 24.25
CA SER A 79 0.63 -1.62 25.01
C SER A 79 1.81 -2.15 25.84
N VAL A 80 2.93 -1.41 25.81
CA VAL A 80 4.15 -1.73 26.59
C VAL A 80 3.96 -1.49 28.09
N GLY A 81 2.94 -0.72 28.49
CA GLY A 81 2.63 -0.39 29.89
C GLY A 81 2.03 -1.53 30.73
N ASP A 82 1.65 -2.66 30.12
CA ASP A 82 0.93 -3.75 30.81
C ASP A 82 1.84 -4.78 31.49
N GLY A 83 3.16 -4.56 31.50
CA GLY A 83 4.12 -5.38 32.27
C GLY A 83 4.27 -6.84 31.82
N GLY A 84 3.70 -7.22 30.67
CA GLY A 84 3.81 -8.55 30.07
C GLY A 84 4.67 -8.55 28.80
N GLU A 85 5.24 -9.70 28.45
CA GLU A 85 5.89 -9.92 27.16
C GLU A 85 4.86 -9.80 26.02
N ILE A 86 5.22 -9.07 24.96
CA ILE A 86 4.38 -8.94 23.77
C ILE A 86 4.47 -10.20 22.91
N THR A 87 3.37 -10.60 22.28
CA THR A 87 3.37 -11.68 21.28
C THR A 87 2.49 -11.35 20.08
N PHE A 88 2.90 -11.83 18.90
CA PHE A 88 2.11 -11.79 17.67
C PHE A 88 1.48 -13.14 17.32
N VAL A 89 1.76 -14.19 18.11
CA VAL A 89 1.13 -15.50 17.93
C VAL A 89 -0.39 -15.36 18.04
N GLY A 90 -1.12 -15.93 17.06
CA GLY A 90 -2.57 -15.76 16.99
C GLY A 90 -3.04 -14.49 16.28
N ARG A 91 -2.13 -13.71 15.67
CA ARG A 91 -2.47 -12.66 14.68
C ARG A 91 -2.26 -13.19 13.26
N PRO A 92 -3.21 -13.06 12.32
CA PRO A 92 -4.39 -12.19 12.35
C PRO A 92 -5.56 -12.68 13.21
N PHE A 93 -5.62 -13.97 13.51
CA PHE A 93 -6.62 -14.60 14.39
C PHE A 93 -6.11 -15.97 14.90
N PRO A 94 -6.64 -16.50 16.02
CA PRO A 94 -6.27 -17.82 16.52
C PRO A 94 -6.53 -18.93 15.48
N LEU A 95 -5.68 -19.97 15.44
CA LEU A 95 -5.86 -21.09 14.52
C LEU A 95 -7.20 -21.83 14.69
N SER A 96 -7.81 -21.77 15.88
CA SER A 96 -9.15 -22.30 16.15
C SER A 96 -10.25 -21.61 15.35
N GLU A 97 -10.04 -20.35 14.95
CA GLU A 97 -11.01 -19.55 14.19
C GLU A 97 -10.70 -19.53 12.69
N ALA A 98 -9.52 -20.02 12.28
CA ALA A 98 -9.05 -19.97 10.90
C ALA A 98 -10.02 -20.64 9.91
N ASN A 99 -10.61 -21.80 10.27
CA ASN A 99 -11.58 -22.48 9.41
C ASN A 99 -12.79 -21.59 9.07
N LEU A 100 -13.31 -20.83 10.04
CA LEU A 100 -14.47 -19.97 9.81
C LEU A 100 -14.10 -18.82 8.87
N HIS A 101 -13.00 -18.12 9.13
CA HIS A 101 -12.61 -16.96 8.33
C HIS A 101 -12.18 -17.32 6.90
N LEU A 102 -11.46 -18.44 6.73
CA LEU A 102 -11.11 -18.94 5.41
C LEU A 102 -12.35 -19.49 4.68
N ALA A 103 -13.31 -20.11 5.37
CA ALA A 103 -14.58 -20.50 4.77
C ALA A 103 -15.37 -19.27 4.27
N ARG A 104 -15.38 -18.15 5.02
CA ARG A 104 -15.99 -16.90 4.56
C ARG A 104 -15.36 -16.41 3.26
N LEU A 105 -14.04 -16.31 3.21
CA LEU A 105 -13.34 -15.82 2.02
C LEU A 105 -13.59 -16.71 0.80
N ARG A 106 -13.59 -18.05 0.99
CA ARG A 106 -13.97 -19.02 -0.03
C ARG A 106 -15.38 -18.75 -0.54
N GLU A 107 -16.33 -18.66 0.37
CA GLU A 107 -17.74 -18.42 0.06
C GLU A 107 -17.96 -17.10 -0.69
N TRP A 108 -17.14 -16.09 -0.40
CA TRP A 108 -17.19 -14.76 -1.00
C TRP A 108 -16.43 -14.67 -2.34
N GLY A 109 -15.73 -15.74 -2.74
CA GLY A 109 -15.02 -15.86 -4.02
C GLY A 109 -13.57 -15.38 -4.00
N TYR A 110 -13.00 -15.11 -2.83
CA TYR A 110 -11.62 -14.62 -2.66
C TYR A 110 -10.69 -15.79 -2.35
N SER A 111 -9.64 -15.95 -3.16
CA SER A 111 -8.74 -17.10 -3.09
C SER A 111 -7.27 -16.71 -2.88
N THR A 112 -6.98 -15.42 -2.90
CA THR A 112 -5.64 -14.86 -2.65
C THR A 112 -5.63 -14.04 -1.37
N ILE A 113 -4.58 -14.20 -0.56
CA ILE A 113 -4.38 -13.46 0.68
C ILE A 113 -3.09 -12.64 0.60
N ARG A 114 -3.17 -11.34 0.86
CA ARG A 114 -1.99 -10.54 1.24
C ARG A 114 -1.85 -10.66 2.75
N LEU A 115 -0.92 -11.50 3.21
CA LEU A 115 -0.73 -11.82 4.62
C LEU A 115 0.22 -10.81 5.26
N LEU A 116 -0.27 -10.01 6.20
CA LEU A 116 0.52 -8.97 6.84
C LEU A 116 1.46 -9.57 7.87
N CYS A 117 2.75 -9.25 7.78
CA CYS A 117 3.77 -9.64 8.73
C CYS A 117 4.68 -8.44 9.00
N THR A 118 4.65 -7.89 10.22
CA THR A 118 5.55 -6.81 10.61
C THR A 118 6.94 -7.36 10.96
N TRP A 119 7.99 -6.57 10.76
CA TRP A 119 9.34 -6.94 11.20
C TRP A 119 9.39 -7.20 12.71
N GLU A 120 8.68 -6.38 13.49
CA GLU A 120 8.53 -6.53 14.94
C GLU A 120 7.93 -7.88 15.33
N ALA A 121 6.99 -8.43 14.55
CA ALA A 121 6.43 -9.74 14.83
C ALA A 121 7.45 -10.88 14.71
N LEU A 122 8.45 -10.70 13.84
CA LEU A 122 9.54 -11.66 13.67
C LEU A 122 10.67 -11.43 14.67
N GLN A 123 10.96 -10.18 15.05
CA GLN A 123 12.06 -9.82 15.94
C GLN A 123 11.63 -8.80 17.02
N PRO A 124 10.75 -9.18 17.95
CA PRO A 124 10.13 -8.22 18.88
C PRO A 124 11.13 -7.65 19.89
N SER A 125 12.17 -8.40 20.25
CA SER A 125 13.05 -8.08 21.37
C SER A 125 14.46 -7.69 20.93
N THR A 126 15.12 -8.50 20.10
CA THR A 126 16.54 -8.28 19.72
C THR A 126 16.77 -8.50 18.22
N PRO A 127 17.82 -7.89 17.64
CA PRO A 127 18.18 -8.12 16.23
C PRO A 127 18.74 -9.51 15.93
N GLN A 128 19.18 -10.27 16.95
CA GLN A 128 19.77 -11.60 16.77
C GLN A 128 18.73 -12.71 16.80
N GLU A 129 17.66 -12.54 17.56
CA GLU A 129 16.65 -13.57 17.79
C GLU A 129 15.42 -13.35 16.91
N THR A 130 14.95 -14.43 16.30
CA THR A 130 13.71 -14.45 15.54
C THR A 130 12.69 -15.29 16.33
N ASP A 131 11.47 -14.80 16.50
CA ASP A 131 10.39 -15.49 17.21
C ASP A 131 9.96 -16.74 16.45
N GLN A 132 10.52 -17.88 16.85
CA GLN A 132 10.21 -19.18 16.27
C GLN A 132 8.77 -19.62 16.56
N SER A 133 8.15 -19.12 17.64
CA SER A 133 6.76 -19.45 17.96
C SER A 133 5.80 -18.77 16.98
N TYR A 134 6.09 -17.52 16.61
CA TYR A 134 5.33 -16.82 15.58
C TYR A 134 5.53 -17.44 14.18
N ILE A 135 6.76 -17.80 13.81
CA ILE A 135 7.03 -18.53 12.57
C ILE A 135 6.27 -19.87 12.54
N ALA A 136 6.28 -20.64 13.63
CA ALA A 136 5.56 -21.91 13.71
C ALA A 136 4.03 -21.72 13.56
N TYR A 137 3.48 -20.65 14.15
CA TYR A 137 2.07 -20.28 13.97
C TYR A 137 1.75 -19.94 12.50
N LEU A 138 2.56 -19.12 11.84
CA LEU A 138 2.35 -18.79 10.42
C LEU A 138 2.51 -20.02 9.53
N HIS A 139 3.49 -20.88 9.82
CA HIS A 139 3.65 -22.16 9.13
C HIS A 139 2.41 -23.03 9.26
N ALA A 140 1.82 -23.18 10.45
CA ALA A 140 0.59 -23.94 10.64
C ALA A 140 -0.59 -23.35 9.84
N LEU A 141 -0.79 -22.02 9.91
CA LEU A 141 -1.83 -21.34 9.12
C LEU A 141 -1.67 -21.61 7.62
N LEU A 142 -0.45 -21.44 7.09
CA LEU A 142 -0.15 -21.58 5.67
C LEU A 142 -0.17 -23.04 5.20
N SER A 143 0.34 -23.99 5.98
CA SER A 143 0.46 -25.40 5.57
C SER A 143 -0.81 -26.23 5.84
N GLU A 144 -1.53 -25.95 6.92
CA GLU A 144 -2.64 -26.80 7.36
C GLU A 144 -4.03 -26.22 7.06
N TYR A 145 -4.16 -24.89 6.95
CA TYR A 145 -5.46 -24.24 6.84
C TYR A 145 -5.75 -23.71 5.43
N LEU A 146 -4.87 -22.87 4.87
CA LEU A 146 -5.09 -22.30 3.53
C LEU A 146 -5.36 -23.35 2.43
N PRO A 147 -4.62 -24.48 2.35
CA PRO A 147 -4.84 -25.49 1.32
C PRO A 147 -6.23 -26.13 1.38
N LYS A 148 -6.84 -26.27 2.56
CA LYS A 148 -8.21 -26.82 2.72
C LYS A 148 -9.26 -26.00 1.99
N PHE A 149 -8.98 -24.73 1.73
CA PHE A 149 -9.87 -23.81 1.04
C PHE A 149 -9.37 -23.43 -0.36
N GLY A 150 -8.32 -24.09 -0.87
CA GLY A 150 -7.74 -23.80 -2.17
C GLY A 150 -7.19 -22.37 -2.27
N MET A 151 -6.67 -21.84 -1.16
CA MET A 151 -6.17 -20.47 -1.08
C MET A 151 -4.65 -20.40 -1.16
N ARG A 152 -4.16 -19.29 -1.69
CA ARG A 152 -2.73 -18.93 -1.65
C ARG A 152 -2.52 -17.55 -1.07
N ALA A 153 -1.33 -17.29 -0.56
CA ALA A 153 -0.93 -16.04 0.05
C ALA A 153 0.43 -15.57 -0.45
N PHE A 154 0.63 -14.26 -0.50
CA PHE A 154 1.96 -13.68 -0.46
C PHE A 154 2.14 -12.93 0.86
N VAL A 155 3.35 -13.00 1.41
CA VAL A 155 3.66 -12.38 2.70
C VAL A 155 4.07 -10.94 2.45
N CYS A 156 3.34 -9.99 3.05
CA CYS A 156 3.70 -8.58 3.05
C CYS A 156 4.60 -8.26 4.25
N ALA A 157 5.80 -7.75 3.97
CA ALA A 157 6.65 -7.14 4.98
C ALA A 157 6.08 -5.76 5.38
N HIS A 158 5.08 -5.80 6.26
CA HIS A 158 4.19 -4.67 6.52
C HIS A 158 4.82 -3.65 7.46
N GLN A 159 4.63 -2.36 7.13
CA GLN A 159 4.93 -1.23 8.01
C GLN A 159 4.00 -0.07 7.69
N ASP A 160 3.76 0.77 8.68
CA ASP A 160 3.21 2.12 8.52
C ASP A 160 4.04 3.03 9.43
N VAL A 161 4.56 4.16 8.92
CA VAL A 161 5.28 5.15 9.74
C VAL A 161 6.40 4.49 10.58
N TRP A 162 7.13 3.55 9.99
CA TRP A 162 8.25 2.82 10.61
C TRP A 162 7.89 1.89 11.78
N SER A 163 7.36 2.40 12.90
CA SER A 163 7.19 1.63 14.15
C SER A 163 5.97 2.08 14.95
N ARG A 164 5.49 1.24 15.87
CA ARG A 164 4.44 1.59 16.83
C ARG A 164 4.80 2.81 17.67
N ALA A 165 6.07 2.93 18.07
CA ALA A 165 6.57 4.09 18.80
C ALA A 165 6.47 5.39 17.98
N CYS A 166 6.60 5.30 16.66
CA CYS A 166 6.45 6.42 15.73
C CYS A 166 4.98 6.78 15.42
N GLY A 167 4.01 6.04 15.95
CA GLY A 167 2.58 6.24 15.68
C GLY A 167 1.99 5.33 14.60
N GLY A 168 2.74 4.33 14.13
CA GLY A 168 2.29 3.37 13.12
C GLY A 168 2.54 1.92 13.53
N SER A 169 3.22 1.13 12.68
CA SER A 169 3.58 -0.28 12.92
C SER A 169 4.73 -0.71 12.01
N GLY A 170 5.36 -1.86 12.26
CA GLY A 170 6.35 -2.42 11.32
C GLY A 170 7.64 -2.84 12.00
N ALA A 171 8.60 -1.93 12.11
CA ALA A 171 9.90 -2.14 12.71
C ALA A 171 9.83 -2.20 14.25
N PRO A 172 10.61 -3.08 14.88
CA PRO A 172 10.69 -3.20 16.33
C PRO A 172 11.34 -1.96 16.98
N GLY A 173 10.97 -1.68 18.24
CA GLY A 173 11.43 -0.50 18.98
C GLY A 173 12.95 -0.42 19.14
N TRP A 174 13.65 -1.56 19.20
CA TRP A 174 15.12 -1.59 19.28
C TRP A 174 15.80 -0.88 18.10
N THR A 175 15.14 -0.75 16.95
CA THR A 175 15.69 0.00 15.80
C THR A 175 15.86 1.48 16.10
N LEU A 176 15.02 2.05 16.97
CA LEU A 176 15.10 3.44 17.42
C LEU A 176 16.25 3.61 18.42
N GLU A 177 16.37 2.67 19.37
CA GLU A 177 17.47 2.65 20.34
C GLU A 177 18.83 2.51 19.66
N LEU A 178 18.92 1.69 18.61
CA LEU A 178 20.14 1.49 17.80
C LEU A 178 20.73 2.79 17.28
N VAL A 179 19.88 3.76 16.89
CA VAL A 179 20.33 5.06 16.37
C VAL A 179 20.41 6.14 17.45
N GLY A 180 20.11 5.78 18.71
CA GLY A 180 20.15 6.67 19.86
C GLY A 180 18.86 7.46 20.11
N LEU A 181 17.73 7.09 19.51
CA LEU A 181 16.44 7.72 19.79
C LEU A 181 15.80 7.15 21.07
N ASP A 182 15.19 8.04 21.86
CA ASP A 182 14.41 7.70 23.05
C ASP A 182 12.92 8.00 22.82
N GLU A 183 12.09 6.95 22.87
CA GLU A 183 10.65 7.02 22.67
C GLU A 183 9.96 7.98 23.68
N GLY A 184 10.51 8.10 24.90
CA GLY A 184 10.01 9.02 25.93
C GLY A 184 10.13 10.51 25.55
N GLY A 185 10.95 10.83 24.55
CA GLY A 185 11.11 12.18 23.99
C GLY A 185 10.11 12.53 22.88
N PHE A 186 9.44 11.55 22.27
CA PHE A 186 8.77 11.72 20.97
C PHE A 186 7.61 12.72 20.99
N ALA A 187 6.65 12.52 21.89
CA ALA A 187 5.46 13.36 21.95
C ALA A 187 5.77 14.82 22.36
N ARG A 188 6.87 15.07 23.07
CA ARG A 188 7.22 16.40 23.58
C ARG A 188 8.03 17.24 22.60
N THR A 189 8.87 16.57 21.83
CA THR A 189 9.61 17.19 20.72
C THR A 189 8.79 17.23 19.43
N GLY A 190 7.64 16.54 19.40
CA GLY A 190 6.86 16.37 18.18
C GLY A 190 7.54 15.47 17.15
N ALA A 191 8.53 14.66 17.57
CA ALA A 191 9.30 13.76 16.71
C ALA A 191 8.51 12.54 16.20
N ALA A 192 7.33 12.29 16.76
CA ALA A 192 6.33 11.34 16.25
C ALA A 192 4.91 11.79 16.61
N TYR A 193 3.92 11.31 15.87
CA TYR A 193 2.51 11.51 16.20
C TYR A 193 1.92 10.20 16.72
N ASN A 194 1.76 10.06 18.03
CA ASN A 194 1.16 8.88 18.63
C ASN A 194 -0.23 9.20 19.18
N HIS A 195 -1.27 8.82 18.42
CA HIS A 195 -2.65 9.11 18.76
C HIS A 195 -3.09 8.47 20.09
N GLN A 196 -2.61 7.25 20.40
CA GLN A 196 -2.94 6.57 21.66
C GLN A 196 -2.40 7.34 22.86
N VAL A 197 -1.15 7.81 22.77
CA VAL A 197 -0.51 8.61 23.83
C VAL A 197 -1.25 9.93 24.05
N GLU A 198 -1.72 10.59 22.99
CA GLU A 198 -2.52 11.82 23.12
C GLU A 198 -3.89 11.57 23.77
N VAL A 199 -4.55 10.46 23.43
CA VAL A 199 -5.83 10.04 24.02
C VAL A 199 -5.66 9.68 25.50
N GLU A 200 -4.62 8.93 25.85
CA GLU A 200 -4.32 8.54 27.23
C GLU A 200 -3.97 9.75 28.10
N ARG A 201 -3.12 10.67 27.61
CA ARG A 201 -2.83 11.92 28.31
C ARG A 201 -4.09 12.76 28.54
N SER A 202 -4.98 12.79 27.55
CA SER A 202 -6.27 13.47 27.68
C SER A 202 -7.19 12.80 28.71
N ARG A 203 -7.22 11.46 28.77
CA ARG A 203 -7.99 10.69 29.77
C ARG A 203 -7.43 10.86 31.19
N ASN A 204 -6.12 10.92 31.34
CA ASN A 204 -5.44 11.05 32.63
C ASN A 204 -5.43 12.50 33.17
N GLY A 205 -6.00 13.46 32.44
CA GLY A 205 -6.00 14.86 32.85
C GLY A 205 -4.62 15.54 32.78
N GLU A 206 -3.63 14.88 32.19
CA GLU A 206 -2.26 15.37 31.98
C GLU A 206 -2.13 16.22 30.71
N GLY A 207 -3.23 16.41 29.98
CA GLY A 207 -3.28 17.23 28.77
C GLY A 207 -3.13 18.72 29.05
N VAL A 208 -2.21 19.36 28.33
CA VAL A 208 -2.24 20.82 28.12
C VAL A 208 -3.61 21.20 27.57
N LYS A 209 -4.20 22.33 27.98
CA LYS A 209 -5.44 22.86 27.38
C LYS A 209 -5.24 23.02 25.87
N MET A 210 -5.73 22.04 25.11
CA MET A 210 -5.57 21.99 23.66
C MET A 210 -6.41 23.09 23.01
N ASP A 211 -5.80 23.87 22.11
CA ASP A 211 -6.54 24.88 21.34
C ASP A 211 -7.63 24.15 20.53
N ARG A 212 -8.85 24.68 20.53
CA ARG A 212 -9.95 24.10 19.75
C ARG A 212 -9.65 24.06 18.25
N ARG A 213 -8.77 24.94 17.77
CA ARG A 213 -8.26 24.99 16.38
C ARG A 213 -7.28 23.87 16.05
N GLU A 214 -6.67 23.26 17.07
CA GLU A 214 -5.66 22.20 16.93
C GLU A 214 -6.27 20.79 16.99
N LYS A 215 -7.61 20.67 17.08
CA LYS A 215 -8.27 19.37 17.04
C LYS A 215 -8.06 18.70 15.69
N LEU A 216 -7.29 17.61 15.72
CA LEU A 216 -7.01 16.78 14.57
C LEU A 216 -8.22 15.91 14.21
N GLY A 217 -8.57 15.87 12.92
CA GLY A 217 -9.62 15.01 12.37
C GLY A 217 -9.14 13.57 12.13
N PRO A 218 -9.95 12.69 11.51
CA PRO A 218 -9.52 11.34 11.15
C PRO A 218 -8.39 11.36 10.10
N PHE A 219 -7.64 10.26 9.96
CA PHE A 219 -6.63 10.06 8.90
C PHE A 219 -5.45 11.05 8.94
N VAL A 220 -4.89 11.30 10.13
CA VAL A 220 -3.72 12.18 10.33
C VAL A 220 -2.40 11.40 10.38
N TRP A 221 -2.47 10.12 10.72
CA TRP A 221 -1.31 9.25 10.90
C TRP A 221 -0.32 9.26 9.71
N PRO A 222 -0.71 9.38 8.42
CA PRO A 222 0.29 9.37 7.35
C PRO A 222 1.17 10.64 7.33
N SER A 223 0.76 11.72 8.01
CA SER A 223 1.66 12.87 8.26
C SER A 223 2.82 12.52 9.19
N GLY A 224 2.77 11.34 9.82
CA GLY A 224 3.83 10.76 10.63
C GLY A 224 5.12 10.45 9.85
N TYR A 225 5.03 10.17 8.54
CA TYR A 225 6.21 9.84 7.71
C TYR A 225 7.23 10.99 7.65
N GLN A 226 6.77 12.24 7.81
CA GLN A 226 7.60 13.44 7.80
C GLN A 226 8.16 13.80 9.19
N LYS A 227 7.77 13.06 10.24
CA LYS A 227 8.22 13.33 11.60
C LYS A 227 9.64 12.83 11.80
N LEU A 228 10.41 13.53 12.64
CA LEU A 228 11.85 13.34 12.79
C LEU A 228 12.23 11.87 13.02
N ALA A 229 11.51 11.13 13.87
CA ALA A 229 11.84 9.75 14.18
C ALA A 229 11.70 8.84 12.96
N ALA A 230 10.51 8.78 12.35
CA ALA A 230 10.25 7.94 11.18
C ALA A 230 11.10 8.34 9.96
N ALA A 231 11.24 9.64 9.69
CA ALA A 231 12.06 10.13 8.59
C ALA A 231 13.55 9.84 8.80
N THR A 232 14.07 9.97 10.02
CA THR A 232 15.46 9.59 10.35
C THR A 232 15.67 8.10 10.12
N MET A 233 14.78 7.26 10.64
CA MET A 233 14.91 5.81 10.50
C MET A 233 14.83 5.34 9.06
N ALA A 234 13.90 5.88 8.26
CA ALA A 234 13.83 5.61 6.83
C ALA A 234 15.15 6.00 6.14
N THR A 235 15.69 7.19 6.43
CA THR A 235 16.96 7.65 5.84
C THR A 235 18.12 6.71 6.18
N VAL A 236 18.21 6.29 7.45
CA VAL A 236 19.25 5.39 7.93
C VAL A 236 19.12 4.00 7.32
N PHE A 237 17.90 3.47 7.20
CA PHE A 237 17.66 2.16 6.60
C PHE A 237 18.00 2.12 5.10
N TRP A 238 17.67 3.18 4.36
CA TRP A 238 17.90 3.24 2.92
C TRP A 238 19.33 3.65 2.55
N ALA A 239 19.92 4.59 3.28
CA ALA A 239 21.14 5.28 2.90
C ALA A 239 22.07 5.63 4.09
N GLY A 240 21.92 4.96 5.24
CA GLY A 240 22.71 5.21 6.44
C GLY A 240 24.21 5.04 6.26
N ASP A 241 24.68 4.12 5.40
CA ASP A 241 26.12 3.96 5.16
C ASP A 241 26.73 5.14 4.40
N THR A 242 25.87 5.93 3.73
CA THR A 242 26.22 7.14 2.99
C THR A 242 26.00 8.40 3.83
N PHE A 243 24.79 8.60 4.38
CA PHE A 243 24.43 9.84 5.08
C PHE A 243 24.66 9.81 6.59
N ALA A 244 24.74 8.63 7.21
CA ALA A 244 25.04 8.47 8.64
C ALA A 244 26.40 7.78 8.86
N TYR A 245 27.36 8.02 7.95
CA TYR A 245 28.61 7.28 7.84
C TYR A 245 29.57 7.41 9.04
N LYS A 246 29.42 8.44 9.89
CA LYS A 246 30.25 8.62 11.09
C LYS A 246 29.82 7.69 12.24
N ILE A 247 28.63 7.09 12.15
CA ILE A 247 28.15 6.15 13.16
C ILE A 247 28.39 4.72 12.69
N ARG A 248 28.95 3.94 13.60
CA ARG A 248 29.22 2.50 13.46
C ARG A 248 28.81 1.81 14.75
N VAL A 249 28.30 0.59 14.61
CA VAL A 249 27.85 -0.24 15.73
C VAL A 249 28.49 -1.63 15.63
N PRO A 250 28.76 -2.30 16.77
CA PRO A 250 29.24 -3.69 16.74
C PRO A 250 28.14 -4.61 16.19
N ARG A 251 28.50 -5.66 15.46
CA ARG A 251 27.51 -6.65 14.99
C ARG A 251 26.77 -7.34 16.13
N SER A 252 27.37 -7.44 17.32
CA SER A 252 26.73 -7.98 18.53
C SER A 252 25.79 -7.00 19.23
N TRP A 253 25.63 -5.76 18.74
CA TRP A 253 24.76 -4.77 19.39
C TRP A 253 23.36 -5.33 19.65
N ALA A 254 22.86 -5.08 20.86
CA ALA A 254 21.51 -5.43 21.30
C ALA A 254 20.98 -4.33 22.24
N PRO A 255 19.66 -4.26 22.51
CA PRO A 255 19.09 -3.31 23.46
C PRO A 255 19.79 -3.31 24.81
N GLY A 256 20.01 -2.13 25.37
CA GLY A 256 20.75 -1.91 26.61
C GLY A 256 22.27 -1.75 26.42
N TYR A 257 22.80 -1.87 25.20
CA TYR A 257 24.21 -1.61 24.92
C TYR A 257 24.55 -0.13 25.15
N SER A 258 25.58 0.14 25.97
CA SER A 258 26.00 1.50 26.34
C SER A 258 27.27 1.91 25.60
N PHE A 259 27.24 3.08 24.95
CA PHE A 259 28.39 3.74 24.31
C PHE A 259 29.08 4.75 25.25
N ALA A 260 28.83 4.68 26.56
CA ALA A 260 29.41 5.57 27.56
C ALA A 260 30.93 5.34 27.72
N PRO A 261 31.72 6.38 28.05
CA PRO A 261 33.18 6.28 28.18
C PRO A 261 33.67 5.27 29.23
N ASP A 262 32.84 4.98 30.23
CA ASP A 262 33.16 4.14 31.39
C ASP A 262 32.65 2.69 31.23
N ALA A 263 31.95 2.39 30.13
CA ALA A 263 31.65 1.01 29.77
C ALA A 263 33.00 0.34 29.51
N GLU A 264 33.35 -0.70 30.29
CA GLU A 264 34.59 -1.45 30.12
C GLU A 264 34.84 -1.64 28.62
N ALA A 265 35.95 -1.08 28.12
CA ALA A 265 36.36 -1.20 26.73
C ALA A 265 36.38 -2.69 26.40
N SER A 266 35.29 -3.17 25.82
CA SER A 266 35.10 -4.55 25.44
C SER A 266 36.02 -4.76 24.26
N LYS A 267 37.26 -5.19 24.56
CA LYS A 267 38.29 -5.57 23.60
C LYS A 267 38.23 -4.77 22.30
N GLU A 268 38.53 -3.47 22.38
CA GLU A 268 38.76 -2.63 21.20
C GLU A 268 39.86 -3.29 20.34
N GLY A 269 39.46 -4.10 19.36
CA GLY A 269 40.40 -4.82 18.49
C GLY A 269 39.88 -6.08 17.79
N GLU A 270 38.82 -6.76 18.27
CA GLU A 270 38.38 -8.05 17.68
C GLU A 270 37.00 -8.03 16.99
N GLU A 271 36.10 -7.09 17.32
CA GLU A 271 34.73 -7.10 16.80
C GLU A 271 34.53 -6.23 15.54
N GLU A 272 33.82 -6.77 14.54
CA GLU A 272 33.48 -6.04 13.32
C GLU A 272 32.43 -4.94 13.59
N MET A 273 32.81 -3.72 13.27
CA MET A 273 31.94 -2.55 13.31
C MET A 273 31.30 -2.31 11.95
N VAL A 274 29.97 -2.23 11.90
CA VAL A 274 29.21 -2.01 10.68
C VAL A 274 28.47 -0.68 10.70
N GLY A 275 28.11 -0.16 9.54
CA GLY A 275 27.25 1.01 9.45
C GLY A 275 25.79 0.67 9.75
N LEU A 276 25.01 1.69 10.12
CA LEU A 276 23.63 1.54 10.57
C LEU A 276 22.72 0.94 9.48
N GLN A 277 22.92 1.30 8.21
CA GLN A 277 22.17 0.73 7.09
C GLN A 277 22.45 -0.76 6.97
N THR A 278 23.73 -1.14 6.93
CA THR A 278 24.14 -2.54 6.85
C THR A 278 23.54 -3.35 8.00
N PHE A 279 23.62 -2.85 9.25
CA PHE A 279 23.05 -3.54 10.41
C PHE A 279 21.53 -3.75 10.28
N LEU A 280 20.77 -2.68 9.99
CA LEU A 280 19.31 -2.76 9.90
C LEU A 280 18.85 -3.64 8.74
N GLN A 281 19.50 -3.52 7.57
CA GLN A 281 19.16 -4.36 6.42
C GLN A 281 19.51 -5.82 6.68
N ASP A 282 20.66 -6.13 7.28
CA ASP A 282 21.05 -7.51 7.61
C ASP A 282 20.04 -8.16 8.57
N ALA A 283 19.61 -7.45 9.61
CA ALA A 283 18.60 -7.93 10.55
C ALA A 283 17.22 -8.12 9.88
N TYR A 284 16.78 -7.16 9.06
CA TYR A 284 15.54 -7.25 8.28
C TYR A 284 15.54 -8.46 7.33
N LEU A 285 16.64 -8.64 6.57
CA LEU A 285 16.82 -9.76 5.65
C LEU A 285 16.90 -11.10 6.39
N LYS A 286 17.52 -11.14 7.57
CA LYS A 286 17.54 -12.33 8.43
C LYS A 286 16.12 -12.71 8.84
N ALA A 287 15.34 -11.77 9.38
CA ALA A 287 13.99 -12.01 9.88
C ALA A 287 13.06 -12.59 8.80
N PHE A 288 12.87 -11.87 7.69
CA PHE A 288 12.00 -12.32 6.60
C PHE A 288 12.57 -13.52 5.85
N GLY A 289 13.89 -13.64 5.79
CA GLY A 289 14.55 -14.79 5.21
C GLY A 289 14.34 -16.08 6.00
N GLU A 290 14.35 -16.03 7.33
CA GLU A 290 14.05 -17.20 8.17
C GLU A 290 12.58 -17.60 8.06
N LEU A 291 11.66 -16.63 7.96
CA LEU A 291 10.27 -16.91 7.63
C LEU A 291 10.15 -17.59 6.26
N ALA A 292 10.81 -17.07 5.23
CA ALA A 292 10.81 -17.65 3.89
C ALA A 292 11.42 -19.05 3.84
N ASP A 293 12.46 -19.31 4.63
CA ASP A 293 13.04 -20.66 4.76
C ASP A 293 12.05 -21.67 5.37
N ALA A 294 11.15 -21.22 6.24
CA ALA A 294 10.14 -22.06 6.88
C ALA A 294 8.91 -22.29 6.00
N VAL A 295 8.42 -21.24 5.32
CA VAL A 295 7.11 -21.29 4.63
C VAL A 295 7.20 -21.28 3.11
N GLY A 296 8.35 -20.90 2.54
CA GLY A 296 8.50 -20.67 1.10
C GLY A 296 8.37 -21.92 0.22
N GLY A 297 8.46 -23.12 0.80
CA GLY A 297 8.22 -24.39 0.09
C GLY A 297 6.76 -24.85 0.09
N LEU A 298 5.86 -24.13 0.76
CA LEU A 298 4.46 -24.50 0.87
C LEU A 298 3.68 -24.10 -0.38
N GLU A 299 2.79 -24.98 -0.85
CA GLU A 299 1.89 -24.74 -2.00
C GLU A 299 1.05 -23.45 -1.87
N SER A 300 0.70 -23.09 -0.64
CA SER A 300 -0.08 -21.91 -0.32
C SER A 300 0.72 -20.61 -0.39
N VAL A 301 2.05 -20.63 -0.61
CA VAL A 301 2.88 -19.41 -0.62
C VAL A 301 3.28 -19.03 -2.05
N LEU A 302 2.81 -17.87 -2.52
CA LEU A 302 3.12 -17.31 -3.84
C LEU A 302 4.46 -16.57 -3.86
N GLY A 303 4.82 -15.91 -2.76
CA GLY A 303 5.95 -15.00 -2.72
C GLY A 303 5.96 -14.08 -1.52
N PHE A 304 6.88 -13.11 -1.57
CA PHE A 304 7.08 -12.10 -0.54
C PHE A 304 7.09 -10.72 -1.18
N GLU A 305 6.47 -9.77 -0.49
CA GLU A 305 6.52 -8.35 -0.84
C GLU A 305 7.61 -7.65 -0.02
N VAL A 306 8.41 -6.85 -0.71
CA VAL A 306 9.66 -6.32 -0.16
C VAL A 306 9.42 -5.40 1.02
N MET A 307 8.46 -4.48 0.94
CA MET A 307 8.11 -3.54 2.00
C MET A 307 6.82 -2.83 1.65
N ASN A 308 5.87 -2.77 2.60
CA ASN A 308 4.65 -1.96 2.47
C ASN A 308 4.98 -0.46 2.48
N GLU A 309 4.36 0.29 1.57
CA GLU A 309 4.39 1.75 1.41
C GLU A 309 5.75 2.38 1.74
N PRO A 310 6.83 2.03 1.01
CA PRO A 310 8.16 2.46 1.34
C PRO A 310 8.26 4.00 1.29
N HIS A 311 8.95 4.58 2.29
CA HIS A 311 9.19 6.01 2.36
C HIS A 311 10.69 6.31 2.34
N ARG A 312 11.10 7.35 1.59
CA ARG A 312 12.52 7.70 1.39
C ARG A 312 13.20 8.39 2.58
N GLY A 313 12.42 8.86 3.55
CA GLY A 313 12.94 9.71 4.62
C GLY A 313 13.45 11.03 4.04
N PHE A 314 14.66 11.43 4.43
CA PHE A 314 15.33 12.65 3.97
C PHE A 314 16.14 12.45 2.69
N VAL A 315 16.28 11.23 2.15
CA VAL A 315 16.99 11.03 0.87
C VAL A 315 16.31 11.86 -0.22
N ASN A 316 17.08 12.69 -0.92
CA ASN A 316 16.59 13.68 -1.89
C ASN A 316 15.59 14.72 -1.32
N LEU A 317 15.70 15.08 -0.03
CA LEU A 317 14.86 16.06 0.67
C LEU A 317 14.58 17.33 -0.16
N HIS A 318 13.31 17.74 -0.23
CA HIS A 318 12.88 18.90 -1.01
C HIS A 318 13.60 20.18 -0.60
N SER A 319 13.48 20.54 0.68
CA SER A 319 14.09 21.71 1.32
C SER A 319 14.31 21.44 2.81
N PHE A 320 15.24 22.19 3.41
CA PHE A 320 15.53 22.14 4.84
C PHE A 320 14.56 23.01 5.67
N ASP A 321 13.98 24.02 5.03
CA ASP A 321 13.10 25.02 5.65
C ASP A 321 11.62 24.80 5.27
N GLU A 322 11.35 24.04 4.21
CA GLU A 322 10.02 23.84 3.63
C GLU A 322 9.79 22.39 3.20
N TRP A 323 8.52 21.98 3.15
CA TRP A 323 8.07 20.68 2.66
C TRP A 323 7.55 20.81 1.23
N ASP A 324 7.47 19.69 0.50
CA ASP A 324 6.96 19.69 -0.87
C ASP A 324 5.43 19.61 -0.87
N TYR A 325 4.77 20.68 -1.33
CA TYR A 325 3.30 20.73 -1.29
C TYR A 325 2.63 19.68 -2.17
N ASP A 326 3.28 19.27 -3.24
CA ASP A 326 2.70 18.39 -4.24
C ASP A 326 2.89 16.91 -3.89
N THR A 327 3.86 16.58 -3.05
CA THR A 327 4.17 15.17 -2.68
C THR A 327 4.00 14.82 -1.21
N ASP A 328 4.15 15.78 -0.30
CA ASP A 328 4.19 15.50 1.14
C ASP A 328 2.82 15.70 1.78
N LEU A 329 2.34 14.72 2.55
CA LEU A 329 1.12 14.90 3.33
C LEU A 329 1.37 15.73 4.60
N HIS A 330 0.54 16.75 4.81
CA HIS A 330 0.82 17.79 5.81
C HIS A 330 -0.45 18.17 6.60
N ILE A 331 -0.82 17.39 7.63
CA ILE A 331 -1.95 17.69 8.52
C ILE A 331 -1.45 17.77 9.97
N GLY A 332 -1.92 18.78 10.71
CA GLY A 332 -1.49 19.05 12.08
C GLY A 332 -0.20 19.83 12.13
N TYR A 333 0.65 19.53 13.12
CA TYR A 333 1.97 20.14 13.23
C TYR A 333 2.92 19.57 12.18
N VAL A 334 3.45 20.40 11.30
CA VAL A 334 4.35 19.96 10.22
C VAL A 334 5.63 20.79 10.26
N PRO A 335 6.58 20.45 11.17
CA PRO A 335 7.85 21.17 11.24
C PRO A 335 8.68 20.90 9.98
N SER A 336 9.44 21.90 9.53
CA SER A 336 10.51 21.69 8.54
C SER A 336 11.62 20.80 9.11
N PHE A 337 12.54 20.32 8.27
CA PHE A 337 13.69 19.53 8.74
C PHE A 337 14.46 20.27 9.85
N LEU A 338 14.81 21.55 9.63
CA LEU A 338 15.55 22.35 10.62
C LEU A 338 14.77 22.56 11.91
N GLN A 339 13.46 22.80 11.83
CA GLN A 339 12.61 22.90 13.02
C GLN A 339 12.56 21.57 13.77
N ALA A 340 12.43 20.46 13.05
CA ALA A 340 12.31 19.14 13.65
C ALA A 340 13.60 18.74 14.40
N VAL A 341 14.78 18.92 13.80
CA VAL A 341 16.06 18.61 14.48
C VAL A 341 16.33 19.54 15.66
N ALA A 342 15.93 20.81 15.58
CA ALA A 342 16.05 21.76 16.68
C ALA A 342 15.15 21.40 17.87
N LEU A 343 13.88 21.06 17.60
CA LEU A 343 12.97 20.52 18.61
C LEU A 343 13.53 19.26 19.25
N GLY A 344 14.16 18.39 18.45
CA GLY A 344 14.81 17.18 18.91
C GLY A 344 15.98 17.40 19.88
N GLU A 345 16.69 18.53 19.78
CA GLU A 345 17.74 18.94 20.74
C GLU A 345 17.22 19.85 21.86
N GLY A 346 15.90 20.05 21.95
CA GLY A 346 15.28 20.80 23.03
C GLY A 346 15.12 22.29 22.77
N HIS A 347 15.35 22.76 21.54
CA HIS A 347 15.16 24.15 21.19
C HIS A 347 13.71 24.43 20.78
N ALA A 348 13.07 25.41 21.42
CA ALA A 348 11.70 25.82 21.08
C ALA A 348 11.59 26.30 19.63
N GLN A 349 10.54 25.90 18.92
CA GLN A 349 10.31 26.29 17.51
C GLN A 349 8.87 26.77 17.29
N LEU A 350 8.72 27.74 16.39
CA LEU A 350 7.43 28.16 15.88
C LEU A 350 7.01 27.27 14.70
N VAL A 351 6.11 26.32 14.96
CA VAL A 351 5.74 25.29 13.98
C VAL A 351 4.39 25.61 13.34
N PRO A 352 4.26 25.49 12.01
CA PRO A 352 2.98 25.67 11.33
C PRO A 352 2.01 24.51 11.64
N PHE A 353 0.73 24.85 11.77
CA PHE A 353 -0.37 23.92 11.95
C PHE A 353 -1.30 23.94 10.73
N TYR A 354 -1.44 22.79 10.07
CA TYR A 354 -2.26 22.63 8.86
C TYR A 354 -3.58 21.90 9.15
N VAL A 355 -4.64 22.34 8.48
CA VAL A 355 -5.97 21.73 8.54
C VAL A 355 -6.45 21.35 7.15
N LYS A 356 -7.25 20.30 7.04
CA LYS A 356 -7.84 19.87 5.75
C LYS A 356 -8.65 21.00 5.12
N SER A 357 -8.55 21.15 3.80
CA SER A 357 -9.32 22.13 3.02
C SER A 357 -9.74 21.54 1.66
N PHE A 358 -10.44 22.34 0.85
CA PHE A 358 -10.81 22.01 -0.52
C PHE A 358 -10.88 23.32 -1.33
N PRO A 359 -10.40 23.40 -2.59
CA PRO A 359 -9.93 22.30 -3.46
C PRO A 359 -8.49 21.84 -3.22
N PHE A 360 -7.71 22.59 -2.45
CA PHE A 360 -6.36 22.19 -2.03
C PHE A 360 -6.46 21.20 -0.86
N PRO A 361 -5.57 20.20 -0.73
CA PRO A 361 -5.70 19.14 0.27
C PRO A 361 -5.69 19.69 1.70
N THR A 362 -4.88 20.73 1.98
CA THR A 362 -4.84 21.38 3.28
C THR A 362 -4.55 22.88 3.17
N THR A 363 -4.79 23.63 4.25
CA THR A 363 -4.41 25.03 4.38
C THR A 363 -3.72 25.29 5.70
N LEU A 364 -2.78 26.24 5.71
CA LEU A 364 -2.20 26.75 6.94
C LEU A 364 -3.29 27.40 7.79
N SER A 365 -3.44 26.94 9.03
CA SER A 365 -4.40 27.47 9.99
C SER A 365 -3.77 28.57 10.84
N HIS A 366 -2.64 28.27 11.46
CA HIS A 366 -1.89 29.16 12.34
C HIS A 366 -0.49 28.61 12.61
N TYR A 367 0.30 29.34 13.39
CA TYR A 367 1.55 28.87 13.97
C TYR A 367 1.41 28.71 15.47
N THR A 368 2.06 27.69 16.02
CA THR A 368 2.11 27.42 17.46
C THR A 368 3.55 27.26 17.92
N LEU A 369 3.88 27.91 19.03
CA LEU A 369 5.16 27.70 19.69
C LEU A 369 5.17 26.32 20.37
N ILE A 370 6.08 25.45 19.94
CA ILE A 370 6.35 24.16 20.57
C ILE A 370 7.63 24.30 21.38
N GLU A 371 7.50 24.11 22.70
CA GLU A 371 8.60 24.17 23.66
C GLU A 371 8.85 22.76 24.21
N PRO A 372 9.93 22.08 23.80
CA PRO A 372 10.38 20.88 24.48
C PRO A 372 10.78 21.23 25.92
N PRO A 373 10.45 20.42 26.94
CA PRO A 373 10.87 20.70 28.31
C PRO A 373 12.39 20.61 28.44
N ALA A 374 12.97 21.46 29.30
CA ALA A 374 14.38 21.43 29.60
C ALA A 374 14.80 20.08 30.22
N PRO A 375 16.00 19.56 29.91
CA PRO A 375 16.53 18.35 30.55
C PRO A 375 16.58 18.56 32.07
N SER A 376 15.94 17.69 32.86
CA SER A 376 16.03 17.73 34.33
C SER A 376 16.78 16.50 34.83
N PRO A 377 17.89 16.66 35.57
CA PRO A 377 18.63 15.52 36.12
C PRO A 377 17.88 14.78 37.25
N SER A 378 16.77 15.32 37.76
CA SER A 378 16.05 14.77 38.91
C SER A 378 14.76 14.02 38.58
N SER A 379 14.39 13.91 37.29
CA SER A 379 13.17 13.20 36.88
C SER A 379 13.40 12.35 35.65
N SER A 380 13.16 11.03 35.78
CA SER A 380 13.03 10.10 34.66
C SER A 380 11.92 10.51 33.68
N SER A 381 11.02 11.41 34.10
CA SER A 381 10.01 11.96 33.21
C SER A 381 10.56 12.95 32.17
N ASN A 382 11.82 13.43 32.24
CA ASN A 382 12.42 14.42 31.32
C ASN A 382 13.53 13.86 30.41
N ALA A 383 13.32 12.67 29.84
CA ALA A 383 14.27 12.07 28.90
C ALA A 383 14.50 12.95 27.64
N PRO A 384 15.76 13.22 27.24
CA PRO A 384 16.09 13.84 25.96
C PRO A 384 15.70 12.94 24.79
N LEU A 385 15.43 13.50 23.59
CA LEU A 385 15.14 12.68 22.40
C LEU A 385 16.32 11.79 22.02
N TRP A 386 17.54 12.27 22.26
CA TRP A 386 18.77 11.56 21.96
C TRP A 386 19.36 11.00 23.25
N ARG A 387 19.61 9.70 23.28
CA ARG A 387 20.14 8.98 24.43
C ARG A 387 21.58 9.38 24.73
N LEU A 388 21.87 9.68 26.00
CA LEU A 388 23.23 10.02 26.47
C LEU A 388 24.20 8.84 26.37
N ASP A 389 23.69 7.62 26.59
CA ASP A 389 24.40 6.36 26.46
C ASP A 389 24.32 5.75 25.05
N GLY A 390 23.61 6.38 24.13
CA GLY A 390 23.47 5.95 22.73
C GLY A 390 24.69 6.31 21.87
N PRO A 391 24.73 5.85 20.61
CA PRO A 391 25.86 6.09 19.71
C PRO A 391 26.07 7.56 19.38
N THR A 392 25.05 8.40 19.56
CA THR A 392 25.15 9.86 19.35
C THR A 392 25.48 10.65 20.61
N ARG A 393 25.63 9.98 21.77
CA ARG A 393 26.00 10.60 23.06
C ARG A 393 25.15 11.84 23.40
N GLY A 394 23.85 11.73 23.20
CA GLY A 394 22.88 12.80 23.47
C GLY A 394 22.78 13.91 22.43
N GLN A 395 23.53 13.84 21.33
CA GLN A 395 23.45 14.80 20.23
C GLN A 395 22.53 14.30 19.11
N CYS A 396 22.02 15.24 18.31
CA CYS A 396 21.33 14.89 17.08
C CYS A 396 22.25 14.18 16.10
N LEU A 397 21.79 13.03 15.57
CA LEU A 397 22.51 12.27 14.54
C LEU A 397 22.97 13.17 13.39
N TRP A 398 22.09 14.03 12.89
CA TRP A 398 22.39 14.91 11.76
C TRP A 398 23.31 16.07 12.15
N ARG A 399 23.30 16.52 13.41
CA ARG A 399 24.26 17.51 13.92
C ARG A 399 25.67 16.94 13.98
N MET A 400 25.85 15.70 14.46
CA MET A 400 27.15 15.02 14.45
C MET A 400 27.76 14.88 13.05
N HIS A 401 26.89 14.84 12.05
CA HIS A 401 27.27 14.83 10.65
C HIS A 401 27.35 16.23 10.05
N ASP A 402 27.49 17.31 10.82
CA ASP A 402 27.65 18.68 10.30
C ASP A 402 26.58 19.03 9.24
N VAL A 403 25.36 18.56 9.43
CA VAL A 403 24.22 18.84 8.52
C VAL A 403 23.59 20.17 8.90
N TRP A 404 23.50 20.43 10.20
CA TRP A 404 22.92 21.64 10.77
C TRP A 404 23.63 22.02 12.07
N ALA A 405 23.44 23.26 12.51
CA ALA A 405 23.89 23.77 13.81
C ALA A 405 22.88 24.74 14.43
N TRP A 406 23.00 24.94 15.73
CA TRP A 406 22.31 26.01 16.44
C TRP A 406 23.15 27.29 16.44
N ASP A 407 22.63 28.37 15.86
CA ASP A 407 23.26 29.69 15.86
C ASP A 407 22.56 30.60 16.86
N GLU A 408 23.17 30.82 18.03
CA GLU A 408 22.62 31.67 19.10
C GLU A 408 22.49 33.16 18.70
N GLY A 409 23.26 33.61 17.70
CA GLY A 409 23.33 35.01 17.27
C GLY A 409 22.25 35.42 16.27
N ARG A 410 21.43 34.48 15.78
CA ARG A 410 20.35 34.74 14.82
C ARG A 410 18.98 34.52 15.45
N HIS A 411 18.00 35.35 15.08
CA HIS A 411 16.61 35.11 15.45
C HIS A 411 15.95 34.12 14.48
N GLN A 412 15.07 33.26 14.98
CA GLN A 412 14.44 32.18 14.19
C GLN A 412 13.69 32.69 12.95
N HIS A 413 13.05 33.86 13.03
CA HIS A 413 12.31 34.47 11.94
C HIS A 413 12.36 36.01 11.98
N GLU A 414 12.61 36.65 10.83
CA GLU A 414 12.18 38.02 10.56
C GLU A 414 10.93 37.95 9.69
N PHE A 415 9.78 38.34 10.23
CA PHE A 415 8.52 38.22 9.51
C PHE A 415 8.38 39.28 8.42
N GLY A 416 8.04 38.86 7.20
CA GLY A 416 7.64 39.73 6.11
C GLY A 416 6.34 40.50 6.41
N LEU A 417 6.00 41.51 5.60
CA LEU A 417 4.81 42.35 5.83
C LEU A 417 3.50 41.53 5.86
N TRP A 418 3.38 40.50 5.03
CA TRP A 418 2.20 39.63 4.94
C TRP A 418 2.14 38.58 6.05
N GLU A 419 3.28 38.06 6.50
CA GLU A 419 3.36 37.21 7.69
C GLU A 419 2.96 37.99 8.94
N ARG A 420 3.36 39.27 9.04
CA ARG A 420 2.86 40.23 10.05
C ARG A 420 1.35 40.44 10.08
N VAL A 421 0.67 40.24 8.95
CA VAL A 421 -0.80 40.23 8.90
C VAL A 421 -1.36 38.86 9.34
N ALA A 422 -0.70 37.75 8.99
CA ALA A 422 -1.03 36.41 9.48
C ALA A 422 -0.76 36.20 10.99
N HIS A 423 0.14 37.00 11.60
CA HIS A 423 0.53 36.96 13.02
C HIS A 423 -0.58 37.30 14.02
N TRP A 424 -1.71 37.87 13.58
CA TRP A 424 -2.87 38.05 14.46
C TRP A 424 -3.41 36.73 15.04
N ASN A 425 -3.05 35.58 14.47
CA ASN A 425 -3.55 34.26 14.88
C ASN A 425 -2.52 33.31 15.53
N CYS A 426 -1.29 33.75 15.83
CA CYS A 426 -0.26 32.92 16.48
C CYS A 426 -0.65 32.50 17.91
N ASN A 427 -0.45 31.21 18.24
CA ASN A 427 -0.56 30.72 19.61
C ASN A 427 0.83 30.71 20.29
N LEU A 428 1.12 31.74 21.09
CA LEU A 428 2.42 31.92 21.77
C LEU A 428 2.47 31.31 23.18
N ARG A 429 1.49 30.47 23.57
CA ARG A 429 1.43 29.76 24.87
C ARG A 429 1.69 30.62 26.14
N GLY A 430 1.41 31.92 26.08
CA GLY A 430 1.54 32.83 27.22
C GLY A 430 2.72 33.82 27.14
N HIS A 431 3.56 33.76 26.11
CA HIS A 431 4.56 34.80 25.84
C HIS A 431 3.91 36.09 25.32
N LEU A 432 4.42 37.25 25.75
CA LEU A 432 3.86 38.56 25.36
C LEU A 432 4.27 38.96 23.94
N SER A 433 5.38 38.45 23.43
CA SER A 433 5.80 38.64 22.05
C SER A 433 6.71 37.53 21.53
N VAL A 434 6.77 37.40 20.21
CA VAL A 434 7.74 36.57 19.48
C VAL A 434 9.17 36.93 19.90
N LYS A 435 9.52 38.21 20.01
CA LYS A 435 10.89 38.64 20.35
C LYS A 435 11.37 38.16 21.72
N GLU A 436 10.47 37.95 22.68
CA GLU A 436 10.80 37.41 23.99
C GLU A 436 10.93 35.88 24.00
N ALA A 437 10.36 35.19 23.01
CA ALA A 437 10.36 33.73 22.90
C ALA A 437 11.55 33.15 22.09
N PHE A 438 12.30 33.96 21.32
CA PHE A 438 13.29 33.45 20.35
C PHE A 438 14.71 34.02 20.55
N THR A 439 15.58 33.23 21.18
CA THR A 439 17.04 33.34 21.02
C THR A 439 17.54 32.14 20.23
N GLY A 440 18.36 32.39 19.20
CA GLY A 440 18.99 31.37 18.36
C GLY A 440 18.13 30.80 17.23
N LYS A 441 18.77 30.31 16.15
CA LYS A 441 18.14 29.72 14.96
C LYS A 441 18.87 28.44 14.53
N ALA A 442 18.13 27.42 14.12
CA ALA A 442 18.69 26.27 13.43
C ALA A 442 19.12 26.66 12.01
N VAL A 443 20.38 26.40 11.66
CA VAL A 443 20.95 26.75 10.36
C VAL A 443 21.46 25.49 9.65
N ALA A 444 21.17 25.36 8.36
CA ALA A 444 21.77 24.34 7.53
C ALA A 444 23.26 24.64 7.31
N LEU A 445 24.12 23.68 7.61
CA LEU A 445 25.55 23.75 7.30
C LEU A 445 25.83 23.21 5.89
N ARG A 446 25.02 22.24 5.45
CA ARG A 446 25.09 21.60 4.12
C ARG A 446 23.68 21.35 3.59
N ALA A 447 23.12 22.33 2.89
CA ALA A 447 21.73 22.28 2.41
C ALA A 447 21.46 21.21 1.34
N ASP A 448 22.51 20.65 0.73
CA ASP A 448 22.44 19.57 -0.27
C ASP A 448 22.92 18.21 0.30
N TYR A 449 23.04 18.09 1.63
CA TYR A 449 23.62 16.92 2.29
C TYR A 449 22.93 15.61 1.92
N PHE A 450 21.61 15.62 1.75
CA PHE A 450 20.84 14.42 1.41
C PHE A 450 20.67 14.19 -0.10
N GLU A 451 21.34 14.98 -0.94
CA GLU A 451 21.33 14.82 -2.41
C GLU A 451 22.63 14.21 -2.93
N TYR A 452 23.78 14.47 -2.27
CA TYR A 452 25.09 14.02 -2.72
C TYR A 452 25.81 13.22 -1.65
N ASP A 453 26.62 12.23 -2.07
CA ASP A 453 27.45 11.46 -1.16
C ASP A 453 28.41 12.38 -0.38
N PRO A 454 28.22 12.55 0.94
CA PRO A 454 28.97 13.51 1.73
C PRO A 454 30.39 13.03 2.07
N ARG A 455 30.74 11.78 1.75
CA ARG A 455 32.06 11.19 1.97
C ARG A 455 33.05 11.57 0.87
N LEU A 456 32.53 11.91 -0.31
CA LEU A 456 33.33 12.32 -1.47
C LEU A 456 33.49 13.84 -1.44
N THR A 457 34.57 14.33 -0.84
CA THR A 457 34.93 15.76 -0.88
C THR A 457 35.76 16.08 -2.13
N THR A 458 35.56 17.27 -2.70
CA THR A 458 36.45 17.83 -3.73
C THR A 458 37.75 18.25 -3.05
N SER A 459 38.70 17.35 -2.87
CA SER A 459 40.04 17.74 -2.41
C SER A 459 40.86 18.28 -3.58
N GLN A 460 41.37 19.50 -3.41
CA GLN A 460 42.42 20.10 -4.23
C GLN A 460 43.56 19.11 -4.50
N GLY A 461 43.99 19.02 -5.76
CA GLY A 461 45.19 18.28 -6.17
C GLY A 461 45.11 17.86 -7.62
N GLU A 462 45.85 18.58 -8.48
CA GLU A 462 46.25 18.31 -9.86
C GLU A 462 45.23 17.70 -10.83
N ASP A 463 44.93 18.49 -11.87
CA ASP A 463 44.09 18.17 -13.02
C ASP A 463 44.66 17.00 -13.84
N ASP A 464 44.29 15.77 -13.50
CA ASP A 464 44.53 14.56 -14.30
C ASP A 464 43.40 14.27 -15.31
N GLY A 465 42.64 15.30 -15.70
CA GLY A 465 41.77 15.28 -16.89
C GLY A 465 40.49 14.43 -16.76
N ALA A 466 40.20 13.88 -15.57
CA ALA A 466 38.98 13.15 -15.25
C ALA A 466 38.35 13.69 -13.95
N GLY A 467 37.94 14.97 -13.97
CA GLY A 467 37.48 15.72 -12.80
C GLY A 467 36.51 14.96 -11.87
N THR A 468 36.88 14.86 -10.60
CA THR A 468 36.13 14.19 -9.51
C THR A 468 34.83 14.95 -9.20
N LYS A 469 33.73 14.54 -9.86
CA LYS A 469 32.39 15.08 -9.61
C LYS A 469 31.79 14.45 -8.34
N ARG A 470 31.20 15.28 -7.45
CA ARG A 470 30.34 14.81 -6.35
C ARG A 470 29.28 13.84 -6.91
N ARG A 471 29.16 12.65 -6.33
CA ARG A 471 28.16 11.66 -6.75
C ARG A 471 26.80 12.01 -6.16
N ARG A 472 25.81 12.27 -7.02
CA ARG A 472 24.41 12.41 -6.62
C ARG A 472 23.81 11.04 -6.27
N ILE A 473 23.10 10.96 -5.16
CA ILE A 473 22.36 9.79 -4.69
C ILE A 473 20.92 9.91 -5.17
N GLU A 474 20.37 8.84 -5.72
CA GLU A 474 18.99 8.73 -6.18
C GLU A 474 18.30 7.56 -5.51
N TRP A 475 17.21 7.82 -4.77
CA TRP A 475 16.63 6.82 -3.88
C TRP A 475 16.24 5.50 -4.59
N TYR A 476 15.57 5.55 -5.74
CA TYR A 476 15.19 4.32 -6.47
C TYR A 476 16.41 3.52 -6.94
N ARG A 477 17.41 4.20 -7.50
CA ARG A 477 18.60 3.58 -8.11
C ARG A 477 19.59 3.08 -7.06
N ASP A 478 19.96 3.95 -6.12
CA ASP A 478 21.07 3.70 -5.18
C ASP A 478 20.61 3.07 -3.85
N CYS A 479 19.31 3.09 -3.54
CA CYS A 479 18.79 2.59 -2.26
C CYS A 479 17.74 1.48 -2.43
N TYR A 480 16.64 1.76 -3.13
CA TYR A 480 15.49 0.85 -3.24
C TYR A 480 15.82 -0.41 -4.03
N ALA A 481 16.28 -0.27 -5.27
CA ALA A 481 16.59 -1.41 -6.13
C ALA A 481 17.67 -2.35 -5.55
N PRO A 482 18.76 -1.85 -4.94
CA PRO A 482 19.70 -2.71 -4.22
C PRO A 482 19.07 -3.50 -3.08
N LEU A 483 18.17 -2.91 -2.29
CA LEU A 483 17.47 -3.67 -1.24
C LEU A 483 16.55 -4.72 -1.85
N VAL A 484 15.77 -4.38 -2.89
CA VAL A 484 14.89 -5.34 -3.58
C VAL A 484 15.69 -6.53 -4.11
N SER A 485 16.89 -6.29 -4.66
CA SER A 485 17.80 -7.36 -5.09
C SER A 485 18.26 -8.22 -3.91
N LYS A 486 18.79 -7.63 -2.84
CA LYS A 486 19.24 -8.37 -1.64
C LYS A 486 18.11 -9.17 -1.00
N PHE A 487 16.91 -8.60 -0.94
CA PHE A 487 15.72 -9.24 -0.42
C PHE A 487 15.33 -10.43 -1.29
N ALA A 488 15.25 -10.24 -2.61
CA ALA A 488 14.98 -11.32 -3.54
C ALA A 488 15.99 -12.46 -3.41
N ASP A 489 17.29 -12.15 -3.37
CA ASP A 489 18.37 -13.13 -3.21
C ASP A 489 18.22 -13.91 -1.90
N ARG A 490 17.89 -13.22 -0.80
CA ARG A 490 17.70 -13.86 0.51
C ARG A 490 16.48 -14.78 0.54
N ILE A 491 15.34 -14.32 0.03
CA ILE A 491 14.07 -15.08 0.04
C ILE A 491 14.16 -16.29 -0.89
N ARG A 492 14.78 -16.11 -2.06
CA ARG A 492 14.85 -17.15 -3.10
C ARG A 492 16.02 -18.11 -2.94
N LYS A 493 16.90 -17.89 -1.97
CA LYS A 493 18.07 -18.75 -1.68
C LYS A 493 17.72 -20.23 -1.60
N LYS A 494 16.62 -20.59 -0.92
CA LYS A 494 16.11 -21.98 -0.84
C LYS A 494 14.94 -22.25 -1.80
N HIS A 495 14.19 -21.22 -2.14
CA HIS A 495 12.93 -21.32 -2.89
C HIS A 495 12.97 -20.40 -4.12
N PRO A 496 13.70 -20.78 -5.19
CA PRO A 496 13.93 -19.93 -6.35
C PRO A 496 12.66 -19.60 -7.17
N HIS A 497 11.55 -20.27 -6.88
CA HIS A 497 10.27 -20.10 -7.58
C HIS A 497 9.41 -18.95 -7.03
N LEU A 498 9.68 -18.46 -5.82
CA LEU A 498 8.87 -17.43 -5.18
C LEU A 498 8.87 -16.13 -5.98
N HIS A 499 7.69 -15.53 -6.13
CA HIS A 499 7.55 -14.18 -6.66
C HIS A 499 8.06 -13.14 -5.65
N ILE A 500 8.58 -12.04 -6.19
CA ILE A 500 8.99 -10.87 -5.40
C ILE A 500 8.05 -9.72 -5.76
N PHE A 501 7.15 -9.40 -4.84
CA PHE A 501 6.21 -8.29 -5.00
C PHE A 501 6.91 -6.99 -4.56
N TYR A 502 6.72 -5.93 -5.33
CA TYR A 502 7.34 -4.64 -5.05
C TYR A 502 6.43 -3.50 -5.50
N GLU A 503 6.52 -2.39 -4.79
CA GLU A 503 5.67 -1.23 -5.02
C GLU A 503 6.47 0.09 -4.97
N PRO A 504 6.01 1.15 -5.65
CA PRO A 504 6.68 2.44 -5.59
C PRO A 504 6.42 3.13 -4.24
N ILE A 505 7.09 4.27 -4.01
CA ILE A 505 6.62 5.20 -2.98
C ILE A 505 5.15 5.53 -3.25
N PRO A 506 4.27 5.56 -2.22
CA PRO A 506 2.86 5.90 -2.41
C PRO A 506 2.68 7.19 -3.21
N ASN A 507 1.74 7.18 -4.16
CA ASN A 507 1.45 8.27 -5.11
C ASN A 507 2.59 8.65 -6.09
N GLU A 508 3.73 7.97 -6.08
CA GLU A 508 4.76 8.11 -7.11
C GLU A 508 4.61 7.07 -8.23
N PHE A 509 5.21 7.37 -9.38
CA PHE A 509 5.40 6.38 -10.42
C PHE A 509 6.79 5.79 -10.31
N ILE A 510 6.89 4.49 -10.54
CA ILE A 510 8.18 3.84 -10.59
C ILE A 510 8.97 4.32 -11.82
N PRO A 511 10.25 4.72 -11.65
CA PRO A 511 11.12 5.07 -12.77
C PRO A 511 11.35 3.85 -13.68
N PRO A 512 11.83 4.05 -14.93
CA PRO A 512 12.20 2.94 -15.78
C PRO A 512 13.20 2.02 -15.09
N TRP A 513 12.90 0.72 -15.09
CA TRP A 513 13.68 -0.29 -14.41
C TRP A 513 14.06 -1.40 -15.37
N ARG A 514 15.37 -1.53 -15.62
CA ARG A 514 15.93 -2.55 -16.49
C ARG A 514 15.56 -3.97 -16.06
N ASP A 515 15.16 -4.79 -17.02
CA ASP A 515 14.82 -6.20 -16.81
C ASP A 515 16.08 -7.09 -16.69
N ALA A 516 16.02 -8.14 -15.86
CA ALA A 516 17.15 -9.06 -15.65
C ALA A 516 17.48 -9.95 -16.86
N THR A 517 16.54 -10.17 -17.79
CA THR A 517 16.79 -10.94 -19.03
C THR A 517 17.88 -10.31 -19.91
N SER A 518 18.16 -9.03 -19.70
CA SER A 518 19.24 -8.31 -20.36
C SER A 518 20.64 -8.61 -19.78
N SER A 519 20.78 -9.13 -18.55
CA SER A 519 22.06 -9.09 -17.84
C SER A 519 22.55 -10.38 -17.16
N SER A 520 22.09 -11.58 -17.54
CA SER A 520 22.67 -12.81 -16.95
C SER A 520 24.16 -12.91 -17.29
N ALA A 521 25.01 -13.11 -16.27
CA ALA A 521 26.47 -13.17 -16.44
C ALA A 521 26.94 -14.34 -17.32
N GLU A 522 26.12 -15.38 -17.47
CA GLU A 522 26.34 -16.48 -18.41
C GLU A 522 25.86 -16.14 -19.84
N GLY A 523 24.83 -15.29 -20.00
CA GLY A 523 24.36 -14.80 -21.31
C GLY A 523 25.28 -13.73 -21.91
N ALA A 524 25.89 -12.88 -21.09
CA ALA A 524 26.78 -11.81 -21.57
C ALA A 524 28.03 -12.34 -22.33
N LYS A 525 28.47 -13.57 -22.04
CA LYS A 525 29.59 -14.23 -22.75
C LYS A 525 29.16 -14.97 -24.03
N ALA A 526 27.86 -15.17 -24.24
CA ALA A 526 27.30 -15.93 -25.36
C ALA A 526 26.53 -15.05 -26.38
N LYS A 527 26.26 -13.78 -26.06
CA LYS A 527 25.54 -12.87 -26.95
C LYS A 527 26.29 -12.57 -28.25
N THR A 528 25.59 -12.65 -29.37
CA THR A 528 26.03 -12.20 -30.69
C THR A 528 26.23 -10.67 -30.72
N VAL A 529 26.81 -10.15 -31.81
CA VAL A 529 26.94 -8.70 -31.99
C VAL A 529 25.55 -8.07 -32.17
N GLU A 530 24.65 -8.74 -32.90
CA GLU A 530 23.27 -8.29 -33.09
C GLU A 530 22.52 -8.16 -31.76
N GLU A 531 22.54 -9.19 -30.89
CA GLU A 531 21.84 -9.18 -29.60
C GLU A 531 22.36 -8.09 -28.65
N ARG A 532 23.66 -7.76 -28.71
CA ARG A 532 24.23 -6.64 -27.93
C ARG A 532 23.78 -5.28 -28.45
N ASN A 533 23.64 -5.13 -29.77
CA ASN A 533 23.16 -3.90 -30.37
C ASN A 533 21.67 -3.68 -30.06
N GLU A 534 20.84 -4.72 -30.19
CA GLU A 534 19.41 -4.66 -29.83
C GLU A 534 19.21 -4.29 -28.34
N GLU A 535 20.04 -4.85 -27.45
CA GLU A 535 20.00 -4.48 -26.03
C GLU A 535 20.42 -3.03 -25.78
N ALA A 536 21.45 -2.55 -26.48
CA ALA A 536 21.91 -1.17 -26.37
C ALA A 536 20.84 -0.18 -26.89
N GLU A 537 20.18 -0.50 -28.01
CA GLU A 537 19.06 0.28 -28.55
C GLU A 537 17.88 0.30 -27.58
N ALA A 538 17.48 -0.84 -27.02
CA ALA A 538 16.41 -0.91 -26.02
C ALA A 538 16.74 -0.11 -24.75
N LEU A 539 18.01 -0.11 -24.32
CA LEU A 539 18.47 0.70 -23.19
C LEU A 539 18.42 2.19 -23.50
N GLU A 540 18.85 2.61 -24.71
CA GLU A 540 18.78 4.00 -25.16
C GLU A 540 17.32 4.49 -25.26
N GLU A 541 16.41 3.65 -25.74
CA GLU A 541 14.97 3.92 -25.74
C GLU A 541 14.41 4.09 -24.32
N LEU A 542 14.80 3.23 -23.38
CA LEU A 542 14.40 3.34 -21.97
C LEU A 542 14.96 4.60 -21.31
N GLU A 543 16.23 4.95 -21.57
CA GLU A 543 16.83 6.19 -21.07
C GLU A 543 16.17 7.43 -21.66
N HIS A 544 15.84 7.40 -22.95
CA HIS A 544 15.10 8.47 -23.60
C HIS A 544 13.68 8.60 -23.03
N ALA A 545 12.98 7.47 -22.82
CA ALA A 545 11.68 7.43 -22.18
C ALA A 545 11.74 8.01 -20.76
N ALA A 546 12.76 7.64 -19.96
CA ALA A 546 12.99 8.17 -18.61
C ALA A 546 13.07 9.71 -18.59
N LYS A 547 13.84 10.29 -19.52
CA LYS A 547 14.01 11.75 -19.65
C LYS A 547 12.71 12.46 -20.03
N LEU A 548 11.81 11.77 -20.74
CA LEU A 548 10.52 12.29 -21.20
C LEU A 548 9.35 12.03 -20.23
N GLN A 549 9.55 11.34 -19.11
CA GLN A 549 8.48 11.08 -18.14
C GLN A 549 8.05 12.35 -17.41
N THR A 550 7.15 13.12 -18.01
CA THR A 550 6.54 14.32 -17.39
C THR A 550 5.64 13.97 -16.21
N TYR A 551 5.22 12.71 -16.09
CA TYR A 551 4.40 12.21 -14.99
C TYR A 551 5.21 11.83 -13.74
N SER A 552 6.52 11.61 -13.86
CA SER A 552 7.41 11.29 -12.75
C SER A 552 8.00 12.58 -12.15
N HIS A 553 8.20 12.57 -10.83
CA HIS A 553 8.80 13.69 -10.11
C HIS A 553 10.19 13.97 -10.70
N SER A 554 10.55 15.26 -10.83
CA SER A 554 11.75 15.67 -11.59
C SER A 554 13.05 15.02 -11.09
N ARG A 555 13.13 14.76 -9.78
CA ARG A 555 14.27 14.08 -9.15
C ARG A 555 14.26 12.56 -9.38
N SER A 556 13.13 11.95 -9.72
CA SER A 556 12.96 10.50 -9.91
C SER A 556 12.98 10.04 -11.39
N ARG A 557 13.54 10.83 -12.32
CA ARG A 557 13.53 10.54 -13.78
C ARG A 557 14.72 9.72 -14.29
N HIS A 558 15.31 8.91 -13.42
CA HIS A 558 16.52 8.16 -13.72
C HIS A 558 16.22 6.69 -13.99
N LEU A 559 16.99 6.09 -14.90
CA LEU A 559 16.99 4.66 -15.12
C LEU A 559 17.52 3.96 -13.87
N ILE A 560 16.79 2.95 -13.39
CA ILE A 560 17.28 2.01 -12.39
C ILE A 560 18.15 0.97 -13.14
N ASP A 561 19.45 1.04 -12.88
CA ASP A 561 20.51 0.27 -13.53
C ASP A 561 20.67 -1.14 -12.95
N THR A 562 20.41 -1.30 -11.64
CA THR A 562 20.36 -2.59 -10.96
C THR A 562 19.29 -3.46 -11.61
N PRO A 563 19.61 -4.66 -12.14
CA PRO A 563 18.62 -5.50 -12.80
C PRO A 563 17.48 -5.90 -11.86
N ARG A 564 16.24 -5.79 -12.33
CA ARG A 564 15.07 -6.21 -11.55
C ARG A 564 15.09 -7.74 -11.35
N PRO A 565 14.86 -8.29 -10.14
CA PRO A 565 14.87 -9.73 -9.92
C PRO A 565 13.90 -10.50 -10.83
N ALA A 566 14.26 -11.72 -11.23
CA ALA A 566 13.35 -12.57 -12.00
C ALA A 566 12.07 -12.88 -11.20
N GLY A 567 10.92 -12.99 -11.86
CA GLY A 567 9.66 -13.27 -11.16
C GLY A 567 9.15 -12.11 -10.29
N SER A 568 9.62 -10.89 -10.55
CA SER A 568 9.12 -9.69 -9.89
C SER A 568 7.70 -9.35 -10.36
N VAL A 569 6.82 -8.99 -9.42
CA VAL A 569 5.43 -8.61 -9.65
C VAL A 569 5.21 -7.19 -9.15
N PHE A 570 4.67 -6.31 -9.99
CA PHE A 570 4.35 -4.94 -9.61
C PHE A 570 3.09 -4.91 -8.74
N ALA A 571 3.20 -4.35 -7.55
CA ALA A 571 2.21 -4.47 -6.49
C ALA A 571 1.69 -3.12 -5.91
N PRO A 572 1.32 -2.11 -6.71
CA PRO A 572 1.01 -0.77 -6.21
C PRO A 572 -0.30 -0.72 -5.41
N HIS A 573 -0.49 0.35 -4.65
CA HIS A 573 -1.76 0.64 -3.97
C HIS A 573 -2.65 1.61 -4.77
N PHE A 574 -3.96 1.56 -4.50
CA PHE A 574 -4.91 2.55 -5.02
C PHE A 574 -6.00 2.90 -4.01
N TYR A 575 -6.16 4.20 -3.73
CA TYR A 575 -7.26 4.74 -2.94
C TYR A 575 -7.88 5.95 -3.62
N ASP A 576 -9.22 6.13 -3.50
CA ASP A 576 -9.86 7.40 -3.82
C ASP A 576 -9.47 8.43 -2.76
N LEU A 577 -8.42 9.21 -3.04
CA LEU A 577 -7.88 10.20 -2.12
C LEU A 577 -8.96 11.22 -1.69
N ASN A 578 -9.89 11.59 -2.57
CA ASN A 578 -10.93 12.55 -2.19
C ASN A 578 -11.89 11.96 -1.14
N VAL A 579 -12.31 10.71 -1.31
CA VAL A 579 -13.17 10.01 -0.34
C VAL A 579 -12.40 9.71 0.95
N LEU A 580 -11.15 9.26 0.83
CA LEU A 580 -10.27 8.91 1.95
C LEU A 580 -10.01 10.10 2.87
N PHE A 581 -9.55 11.21 2.31
CA PHE A 581 -9.16 12.38 3.09
C PHE A 581 -10.36 13.13 3.68
N ASN A 582 -11.44 13.30 2.90
CA ASN A 582 -12.62 14.03 3.36
C ASN A 582 -13.58 13.16 4.18
N LYS A 583 -13.40 11.83 4.19
CA LYS A 583 -14.35 10.86 4.75
C LYS A 583 -15.78 11.16 4.30
N ALA A 584 -15.94 11.51 3.02
CA ALA A 584 -17.20 11.95 2.45
C ALA A 584 -17.32 11.50 0.99
N ALA A 585 -18.53 11.10 0.60
CA ALA A 585 -18.84 10.73 -0.78
C ALA A 585 -20.25 11.18 -1.16
N GLY A 586 -20.37 11.79 -2.34
CA GLY A 586 -21.62 12.35 -2.85
C GLY A 586 -21.88 12.00 -4.32
N ALA A 587 -22.49 12.93 -5.05
CA ALA A 587 -22.80 12.77 -6.47
C ALA A 587 -21.59 12.98 -7.41
N MET A 588 -20.45 13.41 -6.86
CA MET A 588 -19.23 13.74 -7.58
C MET A 588 -18.06 12.92 -7.03
N SER A 589 -17.20 12.42 -7.93
CA SER A 589 -15.89 11.85 -7.63
C SER A 589 -14.82 12.68 -8.34
N VAL A 590 -13.60 12.69 -7.78
CA VAL A 590 -12.51 13.57 -8.21
C VAL A 590 -11.28 12.76 -8.57
N ASN A 591 -10.68 13.05 -9.72
CA ASN A 591 -9.38 12.52 -10.10
C ASN A 591 -8.28 13.35 -9.44
N VAL A 592 -8.02 13.10 -8.16
CA VAL A 592 -7.03 13.85 -7.35
C VAL A 592 -5.63 13.70 -7.94
N GLN A 593 -5.26 12.49 -8.38
CA GLN A 593 -3.97 12.23 -9.03
C GLN A 593 -3.79 12.98 -10.36
N GLY A 594 -4.88 13.17 -11.11
CA GLY A 594 -4.87 13.98 -12.31
C GLY A 594 -4.65 15.46 -11.97
N LEU A 595 -5.40 15.98 -11.00
CA LEU A 595 -5.30 17.37 -10.55
C LEU A 595 -3.90 17.72 -10.05
N SER A 596 -3.31 16.87 -9.19
CA SER A 596 -1.95 17.09 -8.66
C SER A 596 -0.88 17.07 -9.76
N ARG A 597 -1.21 16.58 -10.96
CA ARG A 597 -0.31 16.51 -12.12
C ARG A 597 -0.72 17.45 -13.24
N GLY A 598 -1.46 18.51 -12.91
CA GLY A 598 -1.80 19.59 -13.83
C GLY A 598 -2.98 19.30 -14.77
N MET A 599 -3.79 18.28 -14.49
CA MET A 599 -5.04 18.06 -15.22
C MET A 599 -5.97 19.28 -15.04
N PHE A 600 -6.50 19.79 -16.15
CA PHE A 600 -7.50 20.86 -16.11
C PHE A 600 -8.71 20.45 -15.25
N PHE A 601 -9.06 21.28 -14.27
CA PHE A 601 -9.95 20.90 -13.16
C PHE A 601 -11.28 20.28 -13.62
N ALA A 602 -11.91 20.82 -14.67
CA ALA A 602 -13.20 20.32 -15.14
C ALA A 602 -13.12 18.89 -15.72
N ARG A 603 -11.94 18.46 -16.21
CA ARG A 603 -11.69 17.09 -16.67
C ARG A 603 -11.47 16.10 -15.52
N ALA A 604 -11.18 16.60 -14.32
CA ALA A 604 -10.97 15.78 -13.14
C ALA A 604 -12.27 15.50 -12.36
N LEU A 605 -13.40 16.10 -12.73
CA LEU A 605 -14.68 15.93 -12.04
C LEU A 605 -15.58 14.93 -12.76
N TYR A 606 -16.05 13.93 -12.02
CA TYR A 606 -16.90 12.86 -12.53
C TYR A 606 -18.22 12.85 -11.78
N PHE A 607 -19.34 12.87 -12.51
CA PHE A 607 -20.68 13.04 -11.92
C PHE A 607 -21.56 11.80 -12.13
N GLY A 608 -22.56 11.67 -11.27
CA GLY A 608 -23.62 10.67 -11.38
C GLY A 608 -23.23 9.32 -10.81
N ALA A 609 -24.14 8.35 -10.92
CA ALA A 609 -23.96 7.02 -10.33
C ALA A 609 -22.78 6.25 -10.93
N LYS A 610 -22.49 6.46 -12.23
CA LYS A 610 -21.35 5.88 -12.94
C LYS A 610 -20.08 6.75 -12.88
N GLY A 611 -20.14 7.92 -12.24
CA GLY A 611 -19.02 8.85 -12.09
C GLY A 611 -17.80 8.20 -11.43
N PRO A 612 -17.93 7.61 -10.24
CA PRO A 612 -16.84 6.92 -9.56
C PRO A 612 -16.18 5.83 -10.43
N TYR A 613 -16.98 4.97 -11.08
CA TYR A 613 -16.44 3.93 -11.97
C TYR A 613 -15.59 4.52 -13.11
N ARG A 614 -16.11 5.54 -13.81
CA ARG A 614 -15.37 6.22 -14.88
C ARG A 614 -14.08 6.88 -14.38
N ASN A 615 -14.10 7.41 -13.16
CA ASN A 615 -12.92 7.98 -12.53
C ASN A 615 -11.87 6.90 -12.23
N TYR A 616 -12.27 5.84 -11.50
CA TYR A 616 -11.36 4.80 -11.04
C TYR A 616 -10.76 4.00 -12.19
N VAL A 617 -11.55 3.64 -13.21
CA VAL A 617 -11.01 2.93 -14.39
C VAL A 617 -9.97 3.79 -15.11
N THR A 618 -10.18 5.11 -15.20
CA THR A 618 -9.20 6.02 -15.81
C THR A 618 -7.90 6.05 -15.01
N GLN A 619 -7.99 6.21 -13.68
CA GLN A 619 -6.80 6.29 -12.83
C GLN A 619 -6.03 4.95 -12.78
N ILE A 620 -6.72 3.83 -12.59
CA ILE A 620 -6.11 2.50 -12.52
C ILE A 620 -5.51 2.09 -13.88
N SER A 621 -6.21 2.36 -14.99
CA SER A 621 -5.65 2.10 -16.33
C SER A 621 -4.39 2.94 -16.60
N ASN A 622 -4.35 4.20 -16.15
CA ASN A 622 -3.16 5.04 -16.27
C ASN A 622 -2.00 4.52 -15.39
N LEU A 623 -2.29 4.09 -14.16
CA LEU A 623 -1.30 3.47 -13.27
C LEU A 623 -0.64 2.27 -13.93
N ILE A 624 -1.44 1.33 -14.46
CA ILE A 624 -0.96 0.13 -15.14
C ILE A 624 -0.21 0.46 -16.44
N SER A 625 -0.72 1.39 -17.23
CA SER A 625 -0.08 1.81 -18.49
C SER A 625 1.30 2.44 -18.23
N ASN A 626 1.40 3.31 -17.22
CA ASN A 626 2.67 3.92 -16.82
C ASN A 626 3.63 2.88 -16.26
N ALA A 627 3.13 1.91 -15.50
CA ALA A 627 3.92 0.78 -15.04
C ALA A 627 4.50 0.00 -16.24
N HIS A 628 3.70 -0.31 -17.26
CA HIS A 628 4.21 -1.00 -18.45
C HIS A 628 5.29 -0.22 -19.20
N LEU A 629 5.18 1.11 -19.24
CA LEU A 629 6.21 1.96 -19.83
C LEU A 629 7.53 1.93 -19.04
N SER A 630 7.46 1.85 -17.71
CA SER A 630 8.65 1.82 -16.86
C SER A 630 9.23 0.42 -16.65
N LEU A 631 8.40 -0.61 -16.62
CA LEU A 631 8.73 -1.94 -16.10
C LEU A 631 8.66 -3.04 -17.17
N GLY A 632 8.19 -2.72 -18.38
CA GLY A 632 7.78 -3.70 -19.37
C GLY A 632 6.43 -4.35 -19.02
N ARG A 633 5.98 -5.26 -19.89
CA ARG A 633 4.71 -5.97 -19.69
C ARG A 633 4.89 -7.07 -18.64
N GLY A 634 3.97 -7.12 -17.67
CA GLY A 634 4.00 -8.05 -16.54
C GLY A 634 2.70 -7.97 -15.75
N PRO A 635 2.37 -8.98 -14.92
CA PRO A 635 1.18 -8.91 -14.09
C PRO A 635 1.27 -7.79 -13.06
N THR A 636 0.14 -7.14 -12.84
CA THR A 636 -0.04 -6.14 -11.77
C THR A 636 -1.04 -6.67 -10.76
N VAL A 637 -0.68 -6.58 -9.47
CA VAL A 637 -1.59 -6.80 -8.35
C VAL A 637 -1.77 -5.48 -7.62
N ILE A 638 -2.99 -4.96 -7.52
CA ILE A 638 -3.24 -3.82 -6.63
C ILE A 638 -3.19 -4.35 -5.18
N GLY A 639 -2.05 -4.18 -4.52
CA GLY A 639 -1.72 -4.78 -3.20
C GLY A 639 -2.66 -4.30 -2.09
N GLU A 640 -3.10 -3.05 -2.17
CA GLU A 640 -4.14 -2.52 -1.29
C GLU A 640 -5.09 -1.61 -2.05
N VAL A 641 -6.38 -1.86 -1.83
CA VAL A 641 -7.48 -1.06 -2.36
C VAL A 641 -8.72 -1.25 -1.50
N GLY A 642 -9.43 -0.16 -1.21
CA GLY A 642 -10.66 -0.25 -0.43
C GLY A 642 -11.35 1.08 -0.27
N ILE A 643 -12.36 1.10 0.59
CA ILE A 643 -13.06 2.32 1.00
C ILE A 643 -13.16 2.41 2.52
N PRO A 644 -13.09 3.64 3.07
CA PRO A 644 -13.44 3.85 4.46
C PRO A 644 -14.95 3.63 4.66
N PHE A 645 -15.34 2.88 5.70
CA PHE A 645 -16.74 2.63 6.02
C PHE A 645 -17.39 3.74 6.85
N ASP A 646 -16.59 4.57 7.51
CA ASP A 646 -16.98 5.69 8.39
C ASP A 646 -17.33 7.00 7.65
N ILE A 647 -17.48 6.94 6.31
CA ILE A 647 -17.81 8.11 5.49
C ILE A 647 -19.17 8.74 5.83
N ASN A 648 -19.34 10.00 5.44
CA ASN A 648 -20.57 10.77 5.59
C ASN A 648 -21.04 10.84 7.05
N SER A 649 -20.13 11.17 7.96
CA SER A 649 -20.40 11.33 9.39
C SER A 649 -20.99 10.07 10.04
N HIS A 650 -20.47 8.91 9.67
CA HIS A 650 -20.86 7.60 10.18
C HIS A 650 -22.35 7.28 9.94
N TYR A 651 -22.95 7.79 8.84
CA TYR A 651 -24.37 7.59 8.54
C TYR A 651 -24.75 6.11 8.50
N ALA A 652 -23.91 5.28 7.87
CA ALA A 652 -24.14 3.84 7.78
C ALA A 652 -24.09 3.16 9.15
N PHE A 653 -23.26 3.62 10.08
CA PHE A 653 -23.17 3.02 11.43
C PHE A 653 -24.40 3.31 12.29
N LYS A 654 -25.14 4.37 11.97
CA LYS A 654 -26.35 4.76 12.68
C LYS A 654 -27.60 4.09 12.09
N THR A 655 -27.59 3.85 10.78
CA THR A 655 -28.78 3.46 10.02
C THR A 655 -28.74 2.01 9.55
N GLY A 656 -27.56 1.42 9.42
CA GLY A 656 -27.30 0.16 8.73
C GLY A 656 -27.43 0.26 7.20
N ASP A 657 -27.50 1.47 6.63
CA ASP A 657 -27.62 1.70 5.19
C ASP A 657 -26.25 1.97 4.56
N TYR A 658 -25.70 0.94 3.92
CA TYR A 658 -24.38 0.96 3.29
C TYR A 658 -24.42 1.24 1.77
N ARG A 659 -25.53 1.76 1.21
CA ARG A 659 -25.67 1.94 -0.25
C ARG A 659 -24.56 2.77 -0.90
N VAL A 660 -24.06 3.80 -0.21
CA VAL A 660 -22.98 4.65 -0.72
C VAL A 660 -21.67 3.86 -0.77
N GLN A 661 -21.33 3.17 0.31
CA GLN A 661 -20.18 2.29 0.43
C GLN A 661 -20.24 1.18 -0.63
N SER A 662 -21.38 0.48 -0.76
CA SER A 662 -21.56 -0.55 -1.78
C SER A 662 -21.36 0.00 -3.19
N ARG A 663 -21.83 1.22 -3.50
CA ARG A 663 -21.61 1.85 -4.82
C ARG A 663 -20.14 2.15 -5.08
N LEU A 664 -19.40 2.64 -4.08
CA LEU A 664 -17.98 2.95 -4.22
C LEU A 664 -17.14 1.67 -4.35
N MET A 665 -17.40 0.67 -3.51
CA MET A 665 -16.74 -0.64 -3.57
C MET A 665 -16.99 -1.31 -4.92
N ASP A 666 -18.23 -1.26 -5.42
CA ASP A 666 -18.61 -1.78 -6.73
C ASP A 666 -17.87 -1.09 -7.87
N ALA A 667 -17.78 0.24 -7.81
CA ALA A 667 -17.02 1.02 -8.79
C ALA A 667 -15.52 0.69 -8.78
N LEU A 668 -14.93 0.46 -7.61
CA LEU A 668 -13.52 0.07 -7.48
C LEU A 668 -13.27 -1.31 -8.08
N ILE A 669 -14.06 -2.32 -7.68
CA ILE A 669 -13.88 -3.69 -8.17
C ILE A 669 -14.09 -3.76 -9.68
N CYS A 670 -15.15 -3.13 -10.21
CA CYS A 670 -15.38 -3.05 -11.66
C CYS A 670 -14.22 -2.36 -12.42
N ALA A 671 -13.56 -1.37 -11.81
CA ALA A 671 -12.43 -0.68 -12.43
C ALA A 671 -11.18 -1.56 -12.48
N MET A 672 -10.93 -2.36 -11.44
CA MET A 672 -9.84 -3.35 -11.41
C MET A 672 -10.09 -4.47 -12.41
N GLU A 673 -11.29 -5.07 -12.41
CA GLU A 673 -11.72 -6.09 -13.37
C GLU A 673 -11.64 -5.58 -14.81
N GLY A 674 -12.14 -4.37 -15.07
CA GLY A 674 -12.08 -3.74 -16.40
C GLY A 674 -10.67 -3.38 -16.88
N SER A 675 -9.71 -3.30 -15.96
CA SER A 675 -8.28 -3.10 -16.26
C SER A 675 -7.48 -4.40 -16.22
N TRP A 676 -8.13 -5.55 -16.00
CA TRP A 676 -7.52 -6.87 -15.78
C TRP A 676 -6.47 -6.91 -14.66
N ALA A 677 -6.60 -6.01 -13.68
CA ALA A 677 -5.73 -5.97 -12.52
C ALA A 677 -6.18 -7.02 -11.51
N SER A 678 -5.25 -7.87 -11.08
CA SER A 678 -5.44 -8.63 -9.84
C SER A 678 -5.43 -7.66 -8.66
N PHE A 679 -6.05 -8.01 -7.53
CA PHE A 679 -6.11 -7.10 -6.39
C PHE A 679 -6.33 -7.79 -5.05
N THR A 680 -5.98 -7.09 -3.97
CA THR A 680 -6.28 -7.48 -2.59
C THR A 680 -7.03 -6.36 -1.87
N LEU A 681 -8.29 -6.60 -1.51
CA LEU A 681 -9.11 -5.61 -0.80
C LEU A 681 -8.56 -5.35 0.61
N TRP A 682 -8.47 -4.09 1.00
CA TRP A 682 -8.18 -3.67 2.37
C TRP A 682 -9.51 -3.53 3.12
N ASN A 683 -9.83 -4.36 4.13
CA ASN A 683 -9.16 -5.62 4.53
C ASN A 683 -10.18 -6.61 5.16
N LEU A 684 -9.77 -7.83 5.53
CA LEU A 684 -10.56 -8.68 6.41
C LEU A 684 -9.98 -8.68 7.83
N CYS A 685 -10.53 -7.88 8.74
CA CYS A 685 -10.17 -7.86 10.16
C CYS A 685 -11.33 -8.42 11.00
N PRO A 686 -11.26 -9.68 11.47
CA PRO A 686 -12.40 -10.32 12.14
C PRO A 686 -12.78 -9.75 13.50
N ASP A 687 -11.82 -9.19 14.23
CA ASP A 687 -11.97 -8.54 15.53
C ASP A 687 -12.35 -7.05 15.43
N ASN A 688 -12.65 -6.56 14.21
CA ASN A 688 -12.94 -5.15 13.99
C ASN A 688 -14.21 -4.69 14.72
N THR A 689 -14.08 -3.62 15.50
CA THR A 689 -15.17 -2.87 16.11
C THR A 689 -15.04 -1.39 15.75
N ILE A 690 -16.16 -0.65 15.76
CA ILE A 690 -16.14 0.80 15.51
C ILE A 690 -15.38 1.59 16.59
N GLU A 691 -15.06 0.97 17.73
CA GLU A 691 -14.35 1.58 18.87
C GLU A 691 -12.84 1.32 18.82
N ASN A 692 -12.41 0.14 18.34
CA ASN A 692 -11.00 -0.26 18.27
C ASN A 692 -10.36 0.04 16.91
N GLY A 693 -11.11 0.59 15.95
CA GLY A 693 -10.57 1.00 14.66
C GLY A 693 -9.55 2.11 14.82
N ASN A 694 -8.40 1.98 14.17
CA ASN A 694 -7.34 2.99 14.02
C ASN A 694 -7.78 4.24 13.19
N ALA A 695 -9.07 4.61 13.25
CA ALA A 695 -9.74 5.63 12.41
C ALA A 695 -9.71 5.36 10.88
N GLU A 696 -9.19 4.22 10.43
CA GLU A 696 -9.24 3.84 9.02
C GLU A 696 -10.58 3.18 8.66
N ASP A 697 -11.06 2.26 9.52
CA ASP A 697 -12.25 1.40 9.37
C ASP A 697 -12.55 0.94 7.93
N PHE A 698 -11.65 0.10 7.41
CA PHE A 698 -11.73 -0.51 6.07
C PHE A 698 -12.20 -1.96 6.08
N SER A 699 -12.37 -2.58 7.24
CA SER A 699 -12.61 -4.03 7.30
C SER A 699 -13.90 -4.42 6.55
N LEU A 700 -13.90 -5.49 5.80
CA LEU A 700 -15.13 -6.04 5.22
C LEU A 700 -16.08 -6.58 6.29
N MET A 701 -15.64 -6.63 7.55
CA MET A 701 -16.40 -7.10 8.69
C MET A 701 -16.46 -6.07 9.82
N THR A 702 -17.55 -6.13 10.60
CA THR A 702 -17.64 -5.44 11.89
C THR A 702 -18.41 -6.27 12.90
N LEU A 703 -17.89 -6.39 14.12
CA LEU A 703 -18.60 -7.04 15.23
C LEU A 703 -19.56 -6.08 15.95
N SER A 704 -19.50 -4.78 15.66
CA SER A 704 -20.35 -3.78 16.28
C SER A 704 -21.79 -3.92 15.82
N GLU A 705 -22.69 -4.23 16.75
CA GLU A 705 -24.11 -4.50 16.47
C GLU A 705 -24.82 -3.28 15.84
N SER A 706 -24.51 -2.07 16.31
CA SER A 706 -25.05 -0.83 15.77
C SER A 706 -24.67 -0.60 14.30
N ALA A 707 -23.48 -1.04 13.91
CA ALA A 707 -22.91 -0.82 12.59
C ALA A 707 -23.15 -1.97 11.60
N GLN A 708 -24.00 -2.94 11.91
CA GLN A 708 -24.30 -4.04 10.99
C GLN A 708 -24.95 -3.55 9.69
N ASP A 709 -24.55 -4.14 8.57
CA ASP A 709 -25.15 -3.86 7.27
C ASP A 709 -26.55 -4.49 7.17
N ARG A 710 -27.59 -3.65 7.27
CA ARG A 710 -28.98 -4.09 7.22
C ARG A 710 -29.46 -4.42 5.81
N LEU A 711 -28.65 -4.15 4.79
CA LEU A 711 -28.93 -4.48 3.39
C LEU A 711 -28.32 -5.82 2.98
N ASN A 712 -27.51 -6.43 3.84
CA ASN A 712 -27.02 -7.80 3.69
C ASN A 712 -28.17 -8.82 3.85
N LYS A 713 -29.12 -8.84 2.91
CA LYS A 713 -30.42 -9.52 3.04
C LYS A 713 -30.85 -10.28 1.78
N ARG A 714 -29.95 -11.05 1.16
CA ARG A 714 -30.30 -11.93 0.03
C ARG A 714 -30.76 -13.33 0.46
N GLY A 715 -31.59 -13.42 1.51
CA GLY A 715 -32.11 -14.70 2.04
C GLY A 715 -31.12 -15.50 2.90
N LEU A 716 -29.81 -15.24 2.74
CA LEU A 716 -28.72 -15.91 3.49
C LEU A 716 -28.24 -15.12 4.72
N ALA A 717 -28.99 -14.11 5.16
CA ALA A 717 -28.61 -13.23 6.27
C ALA A 717 -28.45 -13.97 7.63
N GLY A 718 -29.01 -15.17 7.75
CA GLY A 718 -28.88 -16.04 8.94
C GLY A 718 -27.72 -17.03 8.87
N ASP A 719 -27.03 -17.14 7.72
CA ASP A 719 -25.88 -18.03 7.55
C ASP A 719 -24.61 -17.38 8.15
N GLU A 720 -23.90 -18.15 8.97
CA GLU A 720 -22.71 -17.71 9.71
C GLU A 720 -21.59 -17.19 8.81
N LEU A 721 -21.53 -17.66 7.56
CA LEU A 721 -20.52 -17.25 6.57
C LEU A 721 -20.73 -15.84 6.03
N TYR A 722 -21.94 -15.29 6.12
CA TYR A 722 -22.26 -13.93 5.65
C TYR A 722 -22.49 -12.93 6.78
N ARG A 723 -22.61 -13.44 8.02
CA ARG A 723 -22.79 -12.63 9.22
C ARG A 723 -21.63 -11.65 9.40
N TYR A 724 -21.93 -10.45 9.87
CA TYR A 724 -20.98 -9.36 10.13
C TYR A 724 -20.32 -8.72 8.89
N GLY A 725 -20.55 -9.27 7.69
CA GLY A 725 -20.04 -8.70 6.46
C GLY A 725 -20.73 -7.39 6.08
N ARG A 726 -19.95 -6.46 5.52
CA ARG A 726 -20.37 -5.14 5.04
C ARG A 726 -20.23 -5.07 3.52
N CYS A 727 -21.20 -4.46 2.85
CA CYS A 727 -21.19 -4.30 1.38
C CYS A 727 -21.03 -5.62 0.60
N LEU A 728 -21.51 -6.74 1.15
CA LEU A 728 -21.40 -8.06 0.49
C LEU A 728 -22.11 -8.11 -0.87
N ASP A 729 -23.08 -7.22 -1.10
CA ASP A 729 -23.74 -7.08 -2.40
C ASP A 729 -22.81 -6.56 -3.51
N ALA A 730 -21.73 -5.88 -3.13
CA ALA A 730 -20.66 -5.47 -4.03
C ALA A 730 -19.48 -6.42 -3.94
N VAL A 731 -19.04 -6.81 -2.74
CA VAL A 731 -17.83 -7.62 -2.55
C VAL A 731 -17.96 -9.01 -3.19
N ILE A 732 -19.13 -9.64 -3.10
CA ILE A 732 -19.37 -10.98 -3.64
C ILE A 732 -19.98 -10.86 -5.02
N ARG A 733 -19.26 -11.25 -6.07
CA ARG A 733 -19.70 -11.09 -7.48
C ARG A 733 -19.10 -12.17 -8.38
N PRO A 734 -19.74 -12.50 -9.52
CA PRO A 734 -19.12 -13.41 -10.48
C PRO A 734 -17.91 -12.76 -11.14
N TYR A 735 -16.86 -13.56 -11.35
CA TYR A 735 -15.69 -13.17 -12.12
C TYR A 735 -15.03 -14.40 -12.74
N ALA A 736 -14.32 -14.19 -13.86
CA ALA A 736 -13.61 -15.25 -14.55
C ALA A 736 -12.25 -15.48 -13.87
N VAL A 737 -12.11 -16.62 -13.21
CA VAL A 737 -10.92 -16.94 -12.41
C VAL A 737 -9.80 -17.49 -13.30
N LYS A 738 -10.14 -18.46 -14.16
CA LYS A 738 -9.20 -19.07 -15.12
C LYS A 738 -9.82 -18.99 -16.52
N ILE A 739 -9.11 -18.37 -17.46
CA ILE A 739 -9.60 -18.14 -18.83
C ILE A 739 -8.73 -18.91 -19.81
N ALA A 740 -9.36 -19.80 -20.57
CA ALA A 740 -8.72 -20.54 -21.66
C ALA A 740 -8.58 -19.64 -22.91
N GLY A 741 -7.66 -18.68 -22.85
CA GLY A 741 -7.35 -17.75 -23.94
C GLY A 741 -6.97 -16.36 -23.43
N VAL A 742 -6.90 -15.40 -24.36
CA VAL A 742 -6.58 -14.00 -24.05
C VAL A 742 -7.85 -13.27 -23.61
N PRO A 743 -7.94 -12.76 -22.37
CA PRO A 743 -9.10 -12.00 -21.90
C PRO A 743 -9.24 -10.68 -22.67
N LEU A 744 -10.45 -10.31 -23.09
CA LEU A 744 -10.71 -9.09 -23.86
C LEU A 744 -11.58 -8.09 -23.12
N SER A 745 -12.71 -8.54 -22.55
CA SER A 745 -13.57 -7.70 -21.72
C SER A 745 -14.34 -8.49 -20.68
N THR A 746 -14.58 -7.89 -19.53
CA THR A 746 -15.45 -8.39 -18.47
C THR A 746 -16.37 -7.28 -17.97
N SER A 747 -17.58 -7.63 -17.52
CA SER A 747 -18.48 -6.70 -16.87
C SER A 747 -19.46 -7.41 -15.94
N PHE A 748 -19.68 -6.85 -14.76
CA PHE A 748 -20.75 -7.22 -13.85
C PHE A 748 -21.63 -6.00 -13.55
N GLU A 749 -22.94 -6.11 -13.74
CA GLU A 749 -23.89 -5.05 -13.41
C GLU A 749 -24.72 -5.46 -12.19
N ARG A 750 -24.32 -4.97 -11.02
CA ARG A 750 -24.88 -5.34 -9.71
C ARG A 750 -26.39 -5.16 -9.59
N ALA A 751 -26.98 -4.18 -10.27
CA ALA A 751 -28.42 -3.92 -10.21
C ALA A 751 -29.25 -4.98 -10.96
N SER A 752 -28.73 -5.50 -12.07
CA SER A 752 -29.41 -6.53 -12.90
C SER A 752 -28.89 -7.95 -12.64
N LEU A 753 -27.75 -8.07 -11.96
CA LEU A 753 -26.98 -9.31 -11.77
C LEU A 753 -26.55 -9.94 -13.10
N SER A 754 -26.39 -9.13 -14.15
CA SER A 754 -25.86 -9.59 -15.42
C SER A 754 -24.34 -9.62 -15.39
N PHE A 755 -23.78 -10.67 -16.00
CA PHE A 755 -22.34 -10.87 -16.12
C PHE A 755 -21.99 -11.18 -17.57
N ASN A 756 -21.00 -10.50 -18.12
CA ASN A 756 -20.52 -10.72 -19.49
C ASN A 756 -19.01 -10.90 -19.51
N LEU A 757 -18.55 -11.83 -20.33
CA LEU A 757 -17.13 -12.12 -20.55
C LEU A 757 -16.88 -12.31 -22.04
N VAL A 758 -15.78 -11.76 -22.55
CA VAL A 758 -15.27 -11.99 -23.91
C VAL A 758 -13.79 -12.31 -23.83
N TRP A 759 -13.36 -13.36 -24.51
CA TRP A 759 -11.96 -13.77 -24.63
C TRP A 759 -11.68 -14.31 -26.04
N ALA A 760 -10.42 -14.48 -26.41
CA ALA A 760 -10.05 -14.98 -27.73
C ALA A 760 -8.93 -16.01 -27.71
N ASN A 761 -8.97 -16.90 -28.70
CA ASN A 761 -7.83 -17.76 -29.03
C ASN A 761 -6.70 -16.92 -29.61
N SER A 762 -5.45 -17.22 -29.26
CA SER A 762 -4.29 -16.56 -29.85
C SER A 762 -3.18 -17.54 -30.17
N SER A 763 -2.58 -17.42 -31.36
CA SER A 763 -1.37 -18.16 -31.72
C SER A 763 -0.15 -17.72 -30.89
N SER A 764 -0.14 -16.48 -30.40
CA SER A 764 0.89 -15.98 -29.48
C SER A 764 0.66 -16.41 -28.02
N TRP A 765 -0.46 -17.09 -27.74
CA TRP A 765 -0.81 -17.60 -26.42
C TRP A 765 -1.11 -19.10 -26.48
N PRO A 766 -0.10 -19.96 -26.67
CA PRO A 766 -0.33 -21.39 -26.71
C PRO A 766 -0.77 -21.88 -25.34
N LEU A 767 -1.85 -22.66 -25.34
CA LEU A 767 -2.32 -23.45 -24.20
C LEU A 767 -1.77 -24.86 -24.35
N GLN A 768 -1.45 -25.50 -23.23
CA GLN A 768 -0.78 -26.81 -23.23
C GLN A 768 -1.42 -27.72 -22.19
N ASN A 769 -1.40 -29.03 -22.45
CA ASN A 769 -1.85 -30.03 -21.49
C ASN A 769 -0.64 -30.74 -20.85
N PRO A 770 -0.16 -30.30 -19.67
CA PRO A 770 1.09 -30.79 -19.09
C PRO A 770 1.04 -32.26 -18.63
N SER A 771 -0.15 -32.83 -18.43
CA SER A 771 -0.31 -34.17 -17.86
C SER A 771 -0.72 -35.23 -18.89
N GLY A 772 -1.11 -34.83 -20.11
CA GLY A 772 -1.81 -35.71 -21.08
C GLY A 772 -3.10 -36.33 -20.53
N GLY A 773 -3.49 -35.96 -19.31
CA GLY A 773 -4.53 -36.57 -18.50
C GLY A 773 -5.63 -35.56 -18.25
N GLU A 774 -6.85 -36.00 -18.46
CA GLU A 774 -8.06 -35.22 -18.27
C GLU A 774 -8.54 -35.43 -16.82
N LEU A 775 -8.12 -34.58 -15.88
CA LEU A 775 -8.76 -34.61 -14.55
C LEU A 775 -10.24 -34.24 -14.74
N GLY A 776 -11.12 -35.22 -14.56
CA GLY A 776 -12.55 -35.09 -14.85
C GLY A 776 -12.94 -35.24 -16.33
N ASN A 777 -12.14 -35.89 -17.19
CA ASN A 777 -12.44 -36.08 -18.63
C ASN A 777 -12.75 -34.77 -19.40
N VAL A 778 -12.13 -33.66 -18.98
CA VAL A 778 -12.29 -32.33 -19.62
C VAL A 778 -10.94 -31.80 -20.08
N ASP A 779 -10.87 -31.34 -21.33
CA ASP A 779 -9.73 -30.61 -21.88
C ASP A 779 -9.62 -29.23 -21.22
N ARG A 780 -8.72 -29.12 -20.23
CA ARG A 780 -8.48 -27.89 -19.47
C ARG A 780 -7.96 -26.76 -20.34
N THR A 781 -7.36 -27.03 -21.49
CA THR A 781 -6.91 -25.99 -22.43
C THR A 781 -8.08 -25.28 -23.12
N LYS A 782 -9.30 -25.78 -22.99
CA LYS A 782 -10.52 -25.17 -23.52
C LYS A 782 -11.51 -24.75 -22.44
N LEU A 783 -11.14 -24.94 -21.18
CA LEU A 783 -12.00 -24.75 -20.03
C LEU A 783 -11.78 -23.38 -19.37
N THR A 784 -12.80 -22.53 -19.45
CA THR A 784 -12.90 -21.29 -18.66
C THR A 784 -13.73 -21.55 -17.40
N GLU A 785 -13.23 -21.08 -16.27
CA GLU A 785 -13.83 -21.26 -14.94
C GLU A 785 -14.21 -19.90 -14.33
N ILE A 786 -15.47 -19.77 -13.91
CA ILE A 786 -16.05 -18.54 -13.38
C ILE A 786 -16.59 -18.81 -11.98
N PHE A 787 -16.24 -17.96 -11.03
CA PHE A 787 -16.88 -17.99 -9.71
C PHE A 787 -18.35 -17.58 -9.86
N TRP A 788 -19.24 -18.40 -9.33
CA TRP A 788 -20.69 -18.27 -9.44
C TRP A 788 -21.30 -18.12 -8.05
N PRO A 789 -21.51 -16.88 -7.55
CA PRO A 789 -21.86 -16.66 -6.15
C PRO A 789 -23.30 -17.06 -5.83
N ARG A 790 -23.44 -18.07 -4.97
CA ARG A 790 -24.71 -18.46 -4.31
C ARG A 790 -25.43 -17.23 -3.76
N TYR A 791 -24.69 -16.32 -3.10
CA TYR A 791 -25.19 -15.09 -2.52
C TYR A 791 -26.08 -14.25 -3.46
N HIS A 792 -25.80 -14.27 -4.76
CA HIS A 792 -26.57 -13.52 -5.74
C HIS A 792 -27.62 -14.35 -6.46
N TYR A 793 -27.31 -15.62 -6.74
CA TYR A 793 -28.03 -16.40 -7.74
C TYR A 793 -28.88 -17.54 -7.17
N GLU A 794 -28.70 -17.91 -5.90
CA GLU A 794 -29.49 -18.98 -5.27
C GLU A 794 -31.00 -18.69 -5.35
N GLY A 795 -31.76 -19.71 -5.77
CA GLY A 795 -33.21 -19.62 -5.95
C GLY A 795 -33.67 -18.74 -7.12
N ARG A 796 -32.76 -18.21 -7.95
CA ARG A 796 -33.10 -17.38 -9.12
C ARG A 796 -33.02 -18.18 -10.42
N THR A 797 -33.93 -17.89 -11.35
CA THR A 797 -33.85 -18.43 -12.71
C THR A 797 -32.93 -17.56 -13.56
N ILE A 798 -31.94 -18.18 -14.20
CA ILE A 798 -30.96 -17.51 -15.04
C ILE A 798 -31.12 -17.89 -16.51
N GLU A 799 -30.59 -17.05 -17.38
CA GLU A 799 -30.36 -17.30 -18.80
C GLU A 799 -28.87 -17.17 -19.07
N VAL A 800 -28.28 -18.19 -19.68
CA VAL A 800 -26.86 -18.23 -20.03
C VAL A 800 -26.74 -18.42 -21.54
N GLU A 801 -26.05 -17.50 -22.18
CA GLU A 801 -25.76 -17.52 -23.61
C GLU A 801 -24.24 -17.61 -23.80
N VAL A 802 -23.79 -18.60 -24.58
CA VAL A 802 -22.39 -18.78 -24.98
C VAL A 802 -22.27 -18.72 -26.50
N SER A 803 -21.14 -18.23 -27.00
CA SER A 803 -20.85 -18.17 -28.44
C SER A 803 -20.72 -19.55 -29.08
N ASP A 804 -20.19 -20.51 -28.34
CA ASP A 804 -19.88 -21.85 -28.78
C ASP A 804 -19.64 -22.78 -27.58
N GLY A 805 -19.55 -24.08 -27.85
CA GLY A 805 -19.28 -25.09 -26.82
C GLY A 805 -20.44 -25.34 -25.87
N GLU A 806 -20.10 -25.88 -24.69
CA GLU A 806 -21.06 -26.22 -23.64
C GLU A 806 -20.72 -25.51 -22.32
N TRP A 807 -21.73 -25.34 -21.47
CA TRP A 807 -21.58 -24.76 -20.14
C TRP A 807 -22.39 -25.53 -19.10
N TRP A 808 -21.96 -25.47 -17.85
CA TRP A 808 -22.70 -26.03 -16.71
C TRP A 808 -22.33 -25.31 -15.42
N ILE A 809 -23.17 -25.47 -14.40
CA ILE A 809 -22.98 -24.89 -13.05
C ILE A 809 -22.90 -26.02 -12.03
N ASP A 810 -21.94 -25.90 -11.11
CA ASP A 810 -21.89 -26.64 -9.85
C ASP A 810 -22.22 -25.67 -8.72
N GLU A 811 -23.45 -25.74 -8.20
CA GLU A 811 -23.95 -24.82 -7.17
C GLU A 811 -23.20 -24.98 -5.85
N LYS A 812 -22.82 -26.22 -5.48
CA LYS A 812 -22.08 -26.49 -4.24
C LYS A 812 -20.68 -25.91 -4.28
N LYS A 813 -20.03 -25.98 -5.45
CA LYS A 813 -18.72 -25.37 -5.68
C LYS A 813 -18.79 -23.89 -6.04
N GLN A 814 -19.99 -23.31 -6.19
CA GLN A 814 -20.17 -21.94 -6.67
C GLN A 814 -19.34 -21.66 -7.93
N SER A 815 -19.50 -22.54 -8.92
CA SER A 815 -18.66 -22.53 -10.12
C SER A 815 -19.47 -22.72 -11.39
N LEU A 816 -19.23 -21.85 -12.36
CA LEU A 816 -19.71 -21.98 -13.73
C LEU A 816 -18.53 -22.34 -14.63
N TYR A 817 -18.71 -23.35 -15.46
CA TYR A 817 -17.69 -23.85 -16.37
C TYR A 817 -18.15 -23.66 -17.82
N ILE A 818 -17.21 -23.29 -18.68
CA ILE A 818 -17.43 -23.20 -20.13
C ILE A 818 -16.33 -23.98 -20.82
N LEU A 819 -16.74 -24.99 -21.60
CA LEU A 819 -15.86 -25.74 -22.47
C LEU A 819 -16.10 -25.29 -23.91
N HIS A 820 -15.24 -24.41 -24.42
CA HIS A 820 -15.38 -23.92 -25.78
C HIS A 820 -14.99 -25.00 -26.80
N SER A 821 -15.57 -24.92 -27.99
CA SER A 821 -15.39 -25.91 -29.07
C SER A 821 -14.49 -25.41 -30.20
N GLU A 822 -14.51 -24.10 -30.46
CA GLU A 822 -13.75 -23.47 -31.53
C GLU A 822 -12.31 -23.20 -31.11
N ALA A 823 -11.35 -23.57 -31.96
CA ALA A 823 -9.91 -23.49 -31.66
C ALA A 823 -9.14 -22.56 -32.63
N ARG A 824 -9.81 -22.01 -33.66
CA ARG A 824 -9.17 -21.10 -34.62
C ARG A 824 -8.56 -19.89 -33.91
N PRO A 825 -7.27 -19.56 -34.14
CA PRO A 825 -6.68 -18.32 -33.65
C PRO A 825 -7.48 -17.09 -34.08
N GLY A 826 -7.67 -16.15 -33.15
CA GLY A 826 -8.46 -14.93 -33.36
C GLY A 826 -9.97 -15.09 -33.20
N PHE A 827 -10.50 -16.31 -33.03
CA PHE A 827 -11.91 -16.50 -32.70
C PHE A 827 -12.21 -15.91 -31.33
N LYS A 828 -13.32 -15.16 -31.23
CA LYS A 828 -13.79 -14.52 -30.00
C LYS A 828 -14.90 -15.34 -29.39
N HIS A 829 -14.66 -15.84 -28.19
CA HIS A 829 -15.66 -16.48 -27.36
C HIS A 829 -16.38 -15.44 -26.51
N SER A 830 -17.65 -15.67 -26.21
CA SER A 830 -18.44 -14.80 -25.33
C SER A 830 -19.37 -15.58 -24.42
N LEU A 831 -19.58 -15.04 -23.23
CA LEU A 831 -20.60 -15.46 -22.26
C LEU A 831 -21.45 -14.24 -21.89
N SER A 832 -22.76 -14.43 -21.83
CA SER A 832 -23.72 -13.48 -21.25
C SER A 832 -24.64 -14.22 -20.29
N ILE A 833 -24.69 -13.76 -19.04
CA ILE A 833 -25.60 -14.26 -18.00
C ILE A 833 -26.60 -13.17 -17.65
N ARG A 834 -27.89 -13.54 -17.60
CA ARG A 834 -28.98 -12.67 -17.16
C ARG A 834 -29.88 -13.38 -16.15
N VAL A 835 -30.52 -12.62 -15.28
CA VAL A 835 -31.52 -13.14 -14.33
C VAL A 835 -32.92 -12.81 -14.82
N LYS A 836 -33.80 -13.82 -14.95
CA LYS A 836 -35.18 -13.61 -15.40
C LYS A 836 -35.95 -12.72 -14.42
N GLY A 837 -36.73 -11.78 -14.96
CA GLY A 837 -37.55 -10.85 -14.19
C GLY A 837 -36.79 -9.67 -13.57
N MET A 838 -35.47 -9.59 -13.76
CA MET A 838 -34.68 -8.41 -13.39
C MET A 838 -34.71 -7.38 -14.54
N PRO A 839 -34.63 -6.07 -14.24
CA PRO A 839 -34.59 -5.04 -15.26
C PRO A 839 -33.39 -5.23 -16.19
N ALA A 840 -33.58 -4.94 -17.48
CA ALA A 840 -32.49 -4.91 -18.44
C ALA A 840 -31.38 -3.95 -17.97
N PRO A 841 -30.11 -4.19 -18.32
CA PRO A 841 -29.01 -3.30 -17.97
C PRO A 841 -29.35 -1.86 -18.34
N SER A 842 -29.26 -0.94 -17.37
CA SER A 842 -29.69 0.44 -17.60
C SER A 842 -28.79 1.14 -18.63
N GLY A 843 -29.37 1.45 -19.80
CA GLY A 843 -28.90 2.53 -20.64
C GLY A 843 -29.07 3.87 -19.90
N ARG A 844 -28.14 4.80 -20.11
CA ARG A 844 -27.98 6.13 -19.47
C ARG A 844 -29.19 6.63 -18.66
N SER A 845 -28.99 6.92 -17.37
CA SER A 845 -30.02 7.48 -16.48
C SER A 845 -30.39 8.92 -16.88
N THR A 846 -31.69 9.20 -16.96
CA THR A 846 -32.26 10.54 -17.18
C THR A 846 -31.86 11.55 -16.10
N ILE A 847 -31.45 11.08 -14.92
CA ILE A 847 -30.96 11.91 -13.81
C ILE A 847 -29.60 12.53 -14.14
N ASP A 848 -28.75 11.85 -14.91
CA ASP A 848 -27.42 12.36 -15.27
C ASP A 848 -27.54 13.62 -16.14
N VAL A 849 -28.57 13.70 -16.98
CA VAL A 849 -28.86 14.89 -17.83
C VAL A 849 -29.32 16.08 -16.99
N LEU A 850 -30.17 15.84 -15.97
CA LEU A 850 -30.67 16.89 -15.08
C LEU A 850 -29.57 17.47 -14.17
N VAL A 851 -28.69 16.61 -13.63
CA VAL A 851 -27.57 17.07 -12.78
C VAL A 851 -26.55 17.85 -13.59
N ILE A 852 -26.20 17.39 -14.80
CA ILE A 852 -25.33 18.14 -15.72
C ILE A 852 -25.95 19.51 -16.04
N GLY A 853 -27.26 19.55 -16.31
CA GLY A 853 -27.99 20.80 -16.54
C GLY A 853 -27.93 21.77 -15.36
N LEU A 854 -28.10 21.26 -14.12
CA LEU A 854 -28.06 22.09 -12.91
C LEU A 854 -26.65 22.63 -12.63
N VAL A 855 -25.62 21.80 -12.82
CA VAL A 855 -24.21 22.21 -12.63
C VAL A 855 -23.82 23.25 -13.66
N LEU A 856 -24.15 23.04 -14.95
CA LEU A 856 -23.90 24.02 -16.01
C LEU A 856 -24.66 25.34 -15.77
N GLY A 857 -25.91 25.25 -15.30
CA GLY A 857 -26.70 26.43 -14.93
C GLY A 857 -26.08 27.22 -13.76
N THR A 858 -25.58 26.54 -12.74
CA THR A 858 -24.93 27.18 -11.58
C THR A 858 -23.59 27.81 -11.99
N LEU A 859 -22.81 27.13 -12.83
CA LEU A 859 -21.55 27.66 -13.36
C LEU A 859 -21.77 28.91 -14.22
N ALA A 860 -22.83 28.92 -15.03
CA ALA A 860 -23.21 30.09 -15.84
C ALA A 860 -23.60 31.29 -14.95
N VAL A 861 -24.32 31.06 -13.84
CA VAL A 861 -24.67 32.11 -12.87
C VAL A 861 -23.43 32.65 -12.16
N LEU A 862 -22.49 31.79 -11.77
CA LEU A 862 -21.24 32.20 -11.13
C LEU A 862 -20.33 32.99 -12.08
N LEU A 863 -20.20 32.54 -13.33
CA LEU A 863 -19.43 33.24 -14.38
C LEU A 863 -20.07 34.60 -14.71
N TYR A 864 -21.40 34.68 -14.79
CA TYR A 864 -22.12 35.95 -14.96
C TYR A 864 -21.97 36.89 -13.75
N GLY A 865 -21.92 36.35 -12.54
CA GLY A 865 -21.64 37.12 -11.32
C GLY A 865 -20.21 37.67 -11.26
N LEU A 866 -19.22 36.87 -11.70
CA LEU A 866 -17.82 37.27 -11.79
C LEU A 866 -17.60 38.36 -12.84
N ASP A 867 -18.23 38.26 -14.01
CA ASP A 867 -18.18 39.27 -15.06
C ASP A 867 -18.75 40.62 -14.56
N ARG A 868 -19.89 40.59 -13.86
CA ARG A 868 -20.48 41.78 -13.22
C ARG A 868 -19.62 42.36 -12.10
N PHE A 869 -18.93 41.53 -11.32
CA PHE A 869 -18.02 41.98 -10.27
C PHE A 869 -16.80 42.69 -10.87
N LEU A 870 -16.18 42.11 -11.90
CA LEU A 870 -15.04 42.68 -12.60
C LEU A 870 -15.39 43.99 -13.33
N ILE A 871 -16.58 44.09 -13.94
CA ILE A 871 -17.07 45.35 -14.55
C ILE A 871 -17.30 46.44 -13.48
N ARG A 872 -17.70 46.05 -12.25
CA ARG A 872 -17.95 47.00 -11.15
C ARG A 872 -16.65 47.51 -10.53
N GLU A 873 -15.64 46.66 -10.40
CA GLU A 873 -14.27 47.03 -10.02
C GLU A 873 -13.60 47.93 -11.07
N ALA A 874 -13.75 47.62 -12.36
CA ALA A 874 -13.22 48.44 -13.45
C ALA A 874 -13.85 49.84 -13.53
N GLY A 875 -15.13 49.99 -13.13
CA GLY A 875 -15.81 51.28 -13.05
C GLY A 875 -15.43 52.14 -11.84
N LEU A 876 -14.81 51.57 -10.81
CA LEU A 876 -14.35 52.27 -9.60
C LEU A 876 -12.92 52.83 -9.74
N GLY A 877 -12.17 52.42 -10.78
CA GLY A 877 -10.84 52.96 -11.11
C GLY A 877 -10.83 54.23 -11.97
N GLN A 878 -12.00 54.81 -12.29
CA GLN A 878 -12.12 56.03 -13.12
C GLN A 878 -12.90 57.18 -12.43
N ARG A 879 -12.91 57.26 -11.11
CA ARG A 879 -13.42 58.43 -10.38
C ARG A 879 -12.42 59.01 -9.40
#